data_AF-A0A816ET23-F1
#
_entry.id   AF-A0A816ET23-F1
#
_cell.length_a   1.000
_cell.length_b   1.000
_cell.length_c   1.000
_cell.angle_alpha   90.00
_cell.angle_beta   90.00
_cell.angle_gamma   90.00
#
_symmetry.space_group_name_H-M   'P 1'
#
loop_
_entity.id
_entity.type
_entity.pdbx_description
1 polymer ?
#
loop_
_entity_poly.entity_id
_entity_poly.type
_entity_poly.pdbx_seq_one_letter_code
_entity_poly.pdbx_strand_id
1 'polypeptide(L)'
;MQPPKPWTKTTEPSSYDQIYKFLEHSLNECLSFIDEIENEYYQDTSTSVNIKPKLQTARRPQSVNTLIAWSGPLNELRNARLLSDIRNGKTARDLLTEARTGNFGDSISDECVNLLKSILDKTNDQLHSKMPLLANKIAECMNLMEQYFLSFYDIDNIQEVVQKRRNDRPPDEYVETAYTYEKARWTHIFQVNKSIKILSEMQQRAEDTRGIVMSSLSKECQELAVRCDCTSLSYIFALPECYIEARRAIQALRTWLSEDSKYTSFIQTSLKVLDEKFADEKKNFEFAKAHLSHVEHRADSFHIQLKKAEQENELNAKKLEELEERLDTKERDYLSKRLTSEVYEDQLKKMLQAAEESDTVDNHLSIERFQQEIKQFARELPKLKAQMETIKGRIAFFKQRKEELAAMRTEHKRLAQEAQVALEERILRENEFNRVASCRDVIRNIYRCRSTNDLPQKIFYSLPIRSRRSGEADNDDLSKAIRLVAKNIGRDWTRLYWQLPFHPARGQEEISKDIEYIDDKYHRGDVHQAQATDSLNKWRRFHTRAVLDDLIRALRKVRRPDIVQTIERRILKPKISINDIHEDVDPRKKEIEDLNRKLNHLFDKIKTGAITTHDTYSYSTIGIAPLRPVRKHRTLATH
;
A
#
# COMPACT_ATOMS: atom_id res chain seq x y z
N MET A 1 13.38 43.91 -15.50
CA MET A 1 13.71 42.47 -15.62
C MET A 1 13.21 42.01 -16.97
N GLN A 2 14.05 41.35 -17.78
CA GLN A 2 13.58 40.75 -19.04
C GLN A 2 12.57 39.64 -18.71
N PRO A 3 11.46 39.50 -19.48
CA PRO A 3 10.53 38.40 -19.30
C PRO A 3 11.29 37.08 -19.45
N PRO A 4 11.01 36.07 -18.59
CA PRO A 4 11.65 34.78 -18.71
C PRO A 4 11.34 34.20 -20.10
N LYS A 5 12.37 33.73 -20.80
CA LYS A 5 12.19 33.09 -22.11
C LYS A 5 11.19 31.94 -21.97
N PRO A 6 10.24 31.76 -22.92
CA PRO A 6 9.27 30.69 -22.86
C PRO A 6 9.99 29.33 -22.73
N TRP A 7 9.48 28.48 -21.84
CA TRP A 7 10.00 27.12 -21.65
C TRP A 7 9.65 26.28 -22.87
N THR A 8 10.51 26.37 -23.87
CA THR A 8 10.48 25.51 -25.03
C THR A 8 11.10 24.17 -24.66
N LYS A 9 10.77 23.09 -25.41
CA LYS A 9 11.45 21.79 -25.29
C LYS A 9 12.98 21.84 -25.44
N THR A 10 13.55 23.02 -25.69
CA THR A 10 14.99 23.26 -25.89
C THR A 10 15.67 23.97 -24.72
N THR A 11 14.95 24.56 -23.76
CA THR A 11 15.58 25.22 -22.61
C THR A 11 15.76 24.22 -21.47
N GLU A 12 16.99 23.79 -21.25
CA GLU A 12 17.32 22.82 -20.21
C GLU A 12 17.13 23.41 -18.79
N PRO A 13 16.36 22.75 -17.90
CA PRO A 13 16.30 23.12 -16.49
C PRO A 13 17.63 22.86 -15.81
N SER A 14 18.19 23.87 -15.16
CA SER A 14 19.36 23.72 -14.28
C SER A 14 19.00 23.29 -12.86
N SER A 15 17.77 23.54 -12.41
CA SER A 15 17.31 23.23 -11.04
C SER A 15 15.78 23.20 -10.91
N TYR A 16 15.29 22.61 -9.81
CA TYR A 16 13.87 22.66 -9.43
C TYR A 16 13.37 24.09 -9.14
N ASP A 17 14.20 24.94 -8.54
CA ASP A 17 13.86 26.34 -8.27
C ASP A 17 13.56 27.11 -9.56
N GLN A 18 14.31 26.85 -10.63
CA GLN A 18 14.05 27.42 -11.94
C GLN A 18 12.69 26.98 -12.50
N ILE A 19 12.34 25.69 -12.34
CA ILE A 19 11.04 25.14 -12.75
C ILE A 19 9.90 25.77 -11.95
N TYR A 20 10.06 25.89 -10.62
CA TYR A 20 9.05 26.50 -9.76
C TYR A 20 8.77 27.97 -10.13
N LYS A 21 9.82 28.77 -10.34
CA LYS A 21 9.69 30.17 -10.78
C LYS A 21 9.03 30.29 -12.15
N PHE A 22 9.37 29.40 -13.08
CA PHE A 22 8.75 29.39 -14.40
C PHE A 22 7.26 29.05 -14.32
N LEU A 23 6.89 28.03 -13.55
CA LEU A 23 5.49 27.64 -13.34
C LEU A 23 4.69 28.74 -12.65
N GLU A 24 5.24 29.34 -11.58
CA GLU A 24 4.60 30.45 -10.88
C GLU A 24 4.35 31.63 -11.82
N HIS A 25 5.34 32.00 -12.62
CA HIS A 25 5.19 33.04 -13.63
C HIS A 25 4.11 32.69 -14.66
N SER A 26 4.13 31.47 -15.22
CA SER A 26 3.14 31.02 -16.21
C SER A 26 1.71 31.02 -15.66
N LEU A 27 1.54 30.62 -14.40
CA LEU A 27 0.24 30.65 -13.70
C LEU A 27 -0.23 32.08 -13.42
N ASN A 28 0.69 33.01 -13.13
CA ASN A 28 0.39 34.44 -13.00
C ASN A 28 -0.08 35.03 -14.33
N GLU A 29 0.61 34.71 -15.43
CA GLU A 29 0.19 35.13 -16.77
C GLU A 29 -1.21 34.59 -17.13
N CYS A 30 -1.52 33.34 -16.79
CA CYS A 30 -2.87 32.79 -16.99
C CYS A 30 -3.93 33.59 -16.21
N LEU A 31 -3.65 33.98 -14.96
CA LEU A 31 -4.59 34.79 -14.17
C LEU A 31 -4.77 36.18 -14.76
N SER A 32 -3.67 36.84 -15.14
CA SER A 32 -3.74 38.14 -15.82
C SER A 32 -4.54 38.04 -17.13
N PHE A 33 -4.34 36.97 -17.90
CA PHE A 33 -5.12 36.74 -19.12
C PHE A 33 -6.62 36.55 -18.83
N ILE A 34 -6.98 35.84 -17.74
CA ILE A 34 -8.39 35.72 -17.32
C ILE A 34 -8.95 37.09 -16.92
N ASP A 35 -8.20 37.88 -16.16
CA ASP A 35 -8.64 39.22 -15.75
C ASP A 35 -8.83 40.14 -16.96
N GLU A 36 -7.95 40.07 -17.96
CA GLU A 36 -8.05 40.82 -19.22
C GLU A 36 -9.32 40.47 -20.01
N ILE A 37 -9.55 39.19 -20.30
CA ILE A 37 -10.72 38.75 -21.08
C ILE A 37 -12.04 38.92 -20.32
N GLU A 38 -12.02 38.81 -19.00
CA GLU A 38 -13.18 39.09 -18.14
C GLU A 38 -13.52 40.58 -18.16
N ASN A 39 -12.52 41.45 -18.03
CA ASN A 39 -12.72 42.90 -18.14
C ASN A 39 -13.24 43.28 -19.52
N GLU A 40 -12.67 42.74 -20.60
CA GLU A 40 -13.14 42.97 -21.98
C GLU A 40 -14.62 42.57 -22.17
N TYR A 41 -15.03 41.43 -21.61
CA TYR A 41 -16.41 40.96 -21.69
C TYR A 41 -17.40 41.92 -21.02
N TYR A 42 -17.05 42.46 -19.86
CA TYR A 42 -17.94 43.31 -19.06
C TYR A 42 -17.83 44.82 -19.37
N GLN A 43 -16.68 45.34 -19.81
CA GLN A 43 -16.46 46.77 -20.08
C GLN A 43 -17.07 47.21 -21.41
N ASP A 44 -16.72 46.50 -22.48
CA ASP A 44 -17.05 46.93 -23.85
C ASP A 44 -18.54 46.77 -24.18
N THR A 45 -19.29 46.03 -23.35
CA THR A 45 -20.73 45.78 -23.57
C THR A 45 -21.57 46.84 -22.86
N SER A 46 -21.01 47.51 -21.85
CA SER A 46 -21.68 48.60 -21.12
C SER A 46 -21.50 49.96 -21.79
N THR A 47 -20.53 50.13 -22.69
CA THR A 47 -20.32 51.38 -23.46
C THR A 47 -21.20 51.45 -24.71
N SER A 48 -21.52 50.30 -25.33
CA SER A 48 -22.37 50.23 -26.53
C SER A 48 -23.85 50.51 -26.25
N VAL A 49 -24.26 50.39 -24.99
CA VAL A 49 -25.65 50.50 -24.55
C VAL A 49 -25.62 51.60 -23.51
N ASN A 50 -26.20 52.77 -23.78
CA ASN A 50 -26.03 54.01 -23.01
C ASN A 50 -26.73 53.96 -21.64
N ILE A 51 -26.62 52.83 -20.94
CA ILE A 51 -27.18 52.51 -19.64
C ILE A 51 -26.35 53.27 -18.61
N LYS A 52 -26.76 54.50 -18.31
CA LYS A 52 -26.23 55.23 -17.16
C LYS A 52 -26.59 54.45 -15.90
N PRO A 53 -25.61 53.89 -15.15
CA PRO A 53 -25.91 53.18 -13.92
C PRO A 53 -26.55 54.15 -12.92
N LYS A 54 -27.86 54.00 -12.69
CA LYS A 54 -28.58 54.74 -11.66
C LYS A 54 -28.07 54.24 -10.30
N LEU A 55 -27.23 55.03 -9.64
CA LEU A 55 -26.53 54.78 -8.36
C LEU A 55 -25.42 53.70 -8.41
N GLN A 56 -24.20 54.13 -8.74
CA GLN A 56 -22.99 53.39 -8.38
C GLN A 56 -22.77 53.51 -6.86
N THR A 57 -23.13 52.47 -6.12
CA THR A 57 -22.56 52.28 -4.77
C THR A 57 -21.16 51.69 -4.95
N ALA A 58 -20.13 52.39 -4.44
CA ALA A 58 -18.71 52.18 -4.74
C ALA A 58 -18.08 50.86 -4.24
N ARG A 59 -18.83 49.75 -4.10
CA ARG A 59 -18.34 48.52 -3.46
C ARG A 59 -18.60 47.21 -4.21
N ARG A 60 -19.26 47.21 -5.37
CA ARG A 60 -19.56 45.97 -6.11
C ARG A 60 -18.55 45.70 -7.23
N PRO A 61 -18.14 44.44 -7.46
CA PRO A 61 -17.34 44.06 -8.62
C PRO A 61 -18.00 44.50 -9.93
N GLN A 62 -17.19 44.89 -10.92
CA GLN A 62 -17.68 45.36 -12.21
C GLN A 62 -18.61 44.35 -12.89
N SER A 63 -18.26 43.07 -12.86
CA SER A 63 -19.07 41.97 -13.39
C SER A 63 -20.50 41.95 -12.85
N VAL A 64 -20.68 42.19 -11.55
CA VAL A 64 -22.00 42.23 -10.90
C VAL A 64 -22.82 43.40 -11.40
N ASN A 65 -22.23 44.60 -11.48
CA ASN A 65 -22.94 45.79 -11.94
C ASN A 65 -23.37 45.66 -13.39
N THR A 66 -22.48 45.13 -14.24
CA THR A 66 -22.76 44.88 -15.66
C THR A 66 -23.88 43.84 -15.83
N LEU A 67 -23.84 42.72 -15.09
CA LEU A 67 -24.89 41.70 -15.15
C LEU A 67 -26.26 42.22 -14.69
N ILE A 68 -26.31 43.04 -13.63
CA ILE A 68 -27.54 43.72 -13.18
C ILE A 68 -28.06 44.67 -14.26
N ALA A 69 -27.17 45.40 -14.94
CA ALA A 69 -27.55 46.28 -16.04
C ALA A 69 -28.11 45.50 -17.24
N TRP A 70 -27.61 44.28 -17.50
CA TRP A 70 -28.10 43.42 -18.57
C TRP A 70 -29.42 42.72 -18.23
N SER A 71 -29.70 42.44 -16.95
CA SER A 71 -30.83 41.59 -16.55
C SER A 71 -32.18 42.15 -17.01
N GLY A 72 -32.42 43.45 -16.84
CA GLY A 72 -33.66 44.11 -17.25
C GLY A 72 -33.95 43.95 -18.76
N PRO A 73 -33.11 44.50 -19.64
CA PRO A 73 -33.29 44.41 -21.10
C PRO A 73 -33.41 42.96 -21.61
N LEU A 74 -32.63 42.03 -21.05
CA LEU A 74 -32.66 40.64 -21.48
C LEU A 74 -33.90 39.89 -20.97
N ASN A 75 -34.37 40.19 -19.75
CA ASN A 75 -35.63 39.63 -19.23
C ASN A 75 -36.84 40.15 -20.01
N GLU A 76 -36.82 41.42 -20.45
CA GLU A 76 -37.84 41.99 -21.35
C GLU A 76 -37.91 41.17 -22.66
N LEU A 77 -36.77 40.97 -23.32
CA LEU A 77 -36.69 40.19 -24.55
C LEU A 77 -37.15 38.74 -24.37
N ARG A 78 -36.76 38.10 -23.26
CA ARG A 78 -37.19 36.75 -22.90
C ARG A 78 -38.72 36.68 -22.71
N ASN A 79 -39.28 37.65 -21.99
CA ASN A 79 -40.71 37.71 -21.68
C ASN A 79 -41.57 37.94 -22.93
N ALA A 80 -41.11 38.79 -23.86
CA ALA A 80 -41.80 39.06 -25.12
C ALA A 80 -42.05 37.80 -25.96
N ARG A 81 -41.23 36.75 -25.79
CA ARG A 81 -41.38 35.45 -26.45
C ARG A 81 -41.95 34.34 -25.56
N LEU A 82 -42.35 34.68 -24.33
CA LEU A 82 -42.77 33.72 -23.30
C LEU A 82 -41.75 32.57 -23.09
N LEU A 83 -40.45 32.87 -23.23
CA LEU A 83 -39.41 31.88 -23.01
C LEU A 83 -39.21 31.65 -21.51
N SER A 84 -39.04 30.38 -21.13
CA SER A 84 -38.66 30.02 -19.77
C SER A 84 -37.18 30.35 -19.47
N ASP A 85 -36.30 30.31 -20.48
CA ASP A 85 -34.86 30.55 -20.33
C ASP A 85 -34.17 30.79 -21.68
N ILE A 86 -33.10 31.60 -21.68
CA ILE A 86 -32.18 31.73 -22.83
C ILE A 86 -30.97 30.84 -22.55
N ARG A 87 -30.98 29.62 -23.12
CA ARG A 87 -30.02 28.55 -22.76
C ARG A 87 -28.81 28.42 -23.68
N ASN A 88 -28.93 28.81 -24.94
CA ASN A 88 -27.86 28.62 -25.92
C ASN A 88 -27.83 29.76 -26.95
N GLY A 89 -26.73 29.80 -27.71
CA GLY A 89 -26.50 30.78 -28.76
C GLY A 89 -27.46 30.62 -29.94
N LYS A 90 -28.10 29.46 -30.12
CA LYS A 90 -29.15 29.28 -31.12
C LYS A 90 -30.42 30.05 -30.73
N THR A 91 -30.92 29.84 -29.51
CA THR A 91 -32.08 30.57 -28.97
C THR A 91 -31.83 32.08 -28.99
N ALA A 92 -30.62 32.53 -28.64
CA ALA A 92 -30.25 33.94 -28.74
C ALA A 92 -30.32 34.47 -30.18
N ARG A 93 -29.81 33.72 -31.17
CA ARG A 93 -29.90 34.10 -32.59
C ARG A 93 -31.34 34.10 -33.13
N ASP A 94 -32.14 33.14 -32.71
CA ASP A 94 -33.56 33.06 -33.07
C ASP A 94 -34.30 34.30 -32.56
N LEU A 95 -34.08 34.69 -31.29
CA LEU A 95 -34.62 35.93 -30.72
C LEU A 95 -34.18 37.19 -31.48
N LEU A 96 -32.90 37.28 -31.86
CA LEU A 96 -32.39 38.40 -32.66
C LEU A 96 -33.03 38.47 -34.06
N THR A 97 -33.32 37.31 -34.65
CA THR A 97 -33.95 37.23 -35.98
C THR A 97 -35.42 37.63 -35.90
N GLU A 98 -36.15 37.12 -34.91
CA GLU A 98 -37.55 37.48 -34.64
C GLU A 98 -37.69 38.99 -34.37
N ALA A 99 -36.72 39.58 -33.67
CA ALA A 99 -36.71 41.01 -33.34
C ALA A 99 -36.63 41.88 -34.59
N ARG A 100 -35.76 41.49 -35.52
CA ARG A 100 -35.59 42.19 -36.80
C ARG A 100 -36.81 42.05 -37.71
N THR A 101 -37.53 40.93 -37.63
CA THR A 101 -38.74 40.71 -38.43
C THR A 101 -39.99 41.36 -37.85
N GLY A 102 -39.94 41.91 -36.63
CA GLY A 102 -41.09 42.53 -35.97
C GLY A 102 -42.17 41.54 -35.52
N ASN A 103 -41.81 40.28 -35.31
CA ASN A 103 -42.76 39.20 -34.98
C ASN A 103 -43.09 39.09 -33.47
N PHE A 104 -42.72 40.09 -32.68
CA PHE A 104 -43.02 40.12 -31.26
C PHE A 104 -44.37 40.76 -30.99
N GLY A 105 -45.10 40.23 -30.00
CA GLY A 105 -46.39 40.79 -29.58
C GLY A 105 -46.27 42.21 -28.99
N ASP A 106 -45.10 42.54 -28.44
CA ASP A 106 -44.80 43.83 -27.82
C ASP A 106 -43.61 44.52 -28.53
N SER A 107 -43.57 45.86 -28.47
CA SER A 107 -42.46 46.64 -29.01
C SER A 107 -41.20 46.46 -28.16
N ILE A 108 -40.23 45.70 -28.67
CA ILE A 108 -38.90 45.56 -28.03
C ILE A 108 -38.03 46.74 -28.42
N SER A 109 -37.30 47.29 -27.44
CA SER A 109 -36.34 48.36 -27.72
C SER A 109 -35.14 47.87 -28.54
N ASP A 110 -34.65 48.72 -29.47
CA ASP A 110 -33.40 48.46 -30.21
C ASP A 110 -32.20 48.26 -29.26
N GLU A 111 -32.28 48.83 -28.06
CA GLU A 111 -31.29 48.69 -26.99
C GLU A 111 -31.14 47.23 -26.54
N CYS A 112 -32.25 46.52 -26.32
CA CYS A 112 -32.26 45.09 -25.96
C CYS A 112 -31.64 44.21 -27.06
N VAL A 113 -31.99 44.49 -28.32
CA VAL A 113 -31.50 43.72 -29.49
C VAL A 113 -29.99 43.92 -29.67
N ASN A 114 -29.52 45.16 -29.57
CA ASN A 114 -28.10 45.49 -29.69
C ASN A 114 -27.30 44.89 -28.54
N LEU A 115 -27.83 44.91 -27.31
CA LEU A 115 -27.20 44.28 -26.15
C LEU A 115 -27.05 42.78 -26.34
N LEU A 116 -28.12 42.06 -26.68
CA LEU A 116 -28.05 40.61 -26.87
C LEU A 116 -27.09 40.23 -28.00
N LYS A 117 -27.09 40.99 -29.10
CA LYS A 117 -26.13 40.79 -30.20
C LYS A 117 -24.69 40.95 -29.72
N SER A 118 -24.40 42.03 -28.99
CA SER A 118 -23.06 42.25 -28.42
C SER A 118 -22.62 41.13 -27.48
N ILE A 119 -23.52 40.66 -26.60
CA ILE A 119 -23.21 39.56 -25.67
C ILE A 119 -22.94 38.27 -26.46
N LEU A 120 -23.78 37.96 -27.46
CA LEU A 120 -23.65 36.78 -28.30
C LEU A 120 -22.31 36.77 -29.06
N ASP A 121 -21.99 37.88 -29.74
CA ASP A 121 -20.80 37.99 -30.57
C ASP A 121 -19.53 37.83 -29.70
N LYS A 122 -19.49 38.47 -28.52
CA LYS A 122 -18.37 38.33 -27.57
C LYS A 122 -18.28 36.95 -26.93
N THR A 123 -19.43 36.39 -26.56
CA THR A 123 -19.48 35.04 -25.97
C THR A 123 -18.90 34.04 -26.96
N ASN A 124 -19.28 34.12 -28.23
CA ASN A 124 -18.75 33.25 -29.27
C ASN A 124 -17.26 33.52 -29.52
N ASP A 125 -16.85 34.78 -29.68
CA ASP A 125 -15.43 35.11 -29.90
C ASP A 125 -14.55 34.54 -28.77
N GLN A 126 -14.89 34.81 -27.52
CA GLN A 126 -14.07 34.37 -26.40
C GLN A 126 -14.14 32.85 -26.16
N LEU A 127 -15.32 32.21 -26.30
CA LEU A 127 -15.45 30.76 -26.14
C LEU A 127 -14.69 29.98 -27.21
N HIS A 128 -14.64 30.47 -28.46
CA HIS A 128 -14.00 29.75 -29.56
C HIS A 128 -12.52 30.12 -29.76
N SER A 129 -12.10 31.34 -29.42
CA SER A 129 -10.72 31.78 -29.62
C SER A 129 -9.91 31.81 -28.32
N LYS A 130 -10.42 32.43 -27.25
CA LYS A 130 -9.62 32.72 -26.04
C LYS A 130 -9.64 31.59 -25.01
N MET A 131 -10.79 30.95 -24.79
CA MET A 131 -10.92 29.84 -23.83
C MET A 131 -10.06 28.63 -24.18
N PRO A 132 -9.99 28.17 -25.45
CA PRO A 132 -9.13 27.05 -25.81
C PRO A 132 -7.65 27.37 -25.60
N LEU A 133 -7.22 28.61 -25.88
CA LEU A 133 -5.83 29.05 -25.63
C LEU A 133 -5.49 29.00 -24.14
N LEU A 134 -6.40 29.50 -23.28
CA LEU A 134 -6.23 29.43 -21.83
C LEU A 134 -6.22 27.98 -21.32
N ALA A 135 -7.15 27.14 -21.77
CA ALA A 135 -7.22 25.73 -21.39
C ALA A 135 -5.93 24.98 -21.79
N ASN A 136 -5.40 25.22 -22.98
CA ASN A 136 -4.14 24.67 -23.44
C ASN A 136 -2.96 25.12 -22.55
N LYS A 137 -2.89 26.41 -22.19
CA LYS A 137 -1.81 26.92 -21.33
C LYS A 137 -1.88 26.33 -19.91
N ILE A 138 -3.08 26.16 -19.35
CA ILE A 138 -3.27 25.46 -18.06
C ILE A 138 -2.84 23.99 -18.17
N ALA A 139 -3.21 23.31 -19.26
CA ALA A 139 -2.79 21.93 -19.52
C ALA A 139 -1.27 21.79 -19.69
N GLU A 140 -0.61 22.74 -20.34
CA GLU A 140 0.85 22.80 -20.46
C GLU A 140 1.53 22.93 -19.09
N CYS A 141 1.04 23.81 -18.22
CA CYS A 141 1.51 23.92 -16.84
C CYS A 141 1.34 22.61 -16.07
N MET A 142 0.16 21.98 -16.17
CA MET A 142 -0.11 20.68 -15.53
C MET A 142 0.83 19.59 -16.04
N ASN A 143 1.02 19.47 -17.36
CA ASN A 143 1.91 18.49 -17.97
C ASN A 143 3.37 18.69 -17.54
N LEU A 144 3.82 19.95 -17.42
CA LEU A 144 5.15 20.26 -16.91
C LEU A 144 5.29 19.85 -15.44
N MET A 145 4.27 20.12 -14.61
CA MET A 145 4.24 19.67 -13.22
C MET A 145 4.24 18.13 -13.13
N GLU A 146 3.43 17.44 -13.92
CA GLU A 146 3.43 15.97 -13.97
C GLU A 146 4.79 15.40 -14.37
N GLN A 147 5.47 16.05 -15.33
CA GLN A 147 6.79 15.63 -15.81
C GLN A 147 7.87 15.78 -14.73
N TYR A 148 7.90 16.91 -14.02
CA TYR A 148 9.01 17.24 -13.12
C TYR A 148 8.74 16.92 -11.65
N PHE A 149 7.49 16.97 -11.20
CA PHE A 149 7.11 16.74 -9.79
C PHE A 149 6.92 15.25 -9.58
N LEU A 150 8.05 14.55 -9.69
CA LEU A 150 8.10 13.10 -9.62
C LEU A 150 7.58 12.61 -8.28
N SER A 151 6.72 11.61 -8.40
CA SER A 151 6.46 10.68 -7.32
C SER A 151 7.35 9.47 -7.48
N PHE A 152 8.07 9.12 -6.43
CA PHE A 152 8.95 7.95 -6.40
C PHE A 152 8.27 6.75 -5.75
N TYR A 153 6.97 6.87 -5.51
CA TYR A 153 6.14 5.81 -4.98
C TYR A 153 5.45 5.13 -6.18
N ASP A 154 5.99 3.99 -6.61
CA ASP A 154 5.35 3.12 -7.63
C ASP A 154 4.08 2.54 -7.00
N ILE A 155 2.95 3.22 -7.18
CA ILE A 155 1.65 2.59 -6.95
C ILE A 155 1.20 2.07 -8.31
N ASP A 156 1.53 0.81 -8.58
CA ASP A 156 1.17 0.12 -9.83
C ASP A 156 -0.36 0.08 -10.08
N ASN A 157 -1.21 0.53 -9.15
CA ASN A 157 -2.67 0.54 -9.34
C ASN A 157 -3.44 1.61 -8.52
N ILE A 158 -3.22 2.91 -8.79
CA ILE A 158 -3.91 4.00 -8.06
C ILE A 158 -5.41 4.07 -8.33
N GLN A 159 -5.88 3.66 -9.52
CA GLN A 159 -7.32 3.55 -9.77
C GLN A 159 -7.97 2.56 -8.80
N GLU A 160 -7.29 1.46 -8.45
CA GLU A 160 -7.73 0.57 -7.38
C GLU A 160 -7.68 1.25 -6.01
N VAL A 161 -6.65 2.02 -5.65
CA VAL A 161 -6.60 2.71 -4.33
C VAL A 161 -7.69 3.79 -4.18
N VAL A 162 -7.98 4.54 -5.26
CA VAL A 162 -9.00 5.60 -5.26
C VAL A 162 -10.42 5.01 -5.28
N GLN A 163 -10.64 3.88 -5.96
CA GLN A 163 -11.96 3.22 -6.07
C GLN A 163 -12.22 2.14 -5.01
N LYS A 164 -11.20 1.40 -4.53
CA LYS A 164 -11.27 0.42 -3.43
C LYS A 164 -11.00 1.09 -2.07
N ARG A 165 -11.82 2.08 -1.69
CA ARG A 165 -11.80 2.67 -0.34
C ARG A 165 -12.18 1.71 0.81
N ARG A 166 -12.24 0.38 0.62
CA ARG A 166 -12.82 -0.53 1.62
C ARG A 166 -11.96 -1.68 2.11
N ASN A 167 -10.94 -2.16 1.38
CA ASN A 167 -10.24 -3.39 1.79
C ASN A 167 -8.70 -3.33 1.84
N ASP A 168 -8.05 -2.25 1.39
CA ASP A 168 -6.59 -2.19 1.42
C ASP A 168 -6.07 -1.70 2.77
N ARG A 169 -5.11 -2.45 3.32
CA ARG A 169 -4.39 -2.06 4.53
C ARG A 169 -3.85 -0.64 4.34
N PRO A 170 -3.94 0.25 5.35
CA PRO A 170 -3.32 1.55 5.25
C PRO A 170 -1.84 1.36 4.88
N PRO A 171 -1.28 2.27 4.06
CA PRO A 171 0.15 2.25 3.77
C PRO A 171 0.92 2.25 5.08
N ASP A 172 2.10 1.64 5.05
CA ASP A 172 2.97 1.60 6.22
C ASP A 172 3.14 3.02 6.80
N GLU A 173 2.94 3.18 8.10
CA GLU A 173 2.99 4.47 8.81
C GLU A 173 4.32 5.20 8.50
N TYR A 174 5.40 4.43 8.30
CA TYR A 174 6.72 4.94 7.96
C TYR A 174 6.84 5.62 6.59
N VAL A 175 5.89 5.42 5.67
CA VAL A 175 5.87 6.06 4.35
C VAL A 175 4.68 6.99 4.14
N GLU A 176 3.98 7.36 5.21
CA GLU A 176 2.77 8.18 5.15
C GLU A 176 2.98 9.53 4.47
N THR A 177 4.13 10.19 4.69
CA THR A 177 4.46 11.47 4.04
C THR A 177 4.50 11.34 2.51
N ALA A 178 5.12 10.27 2.01
CA ALA A 178 5.22 10.03 0.56
C ALA A 178 3.85 9.68 -0.03
N TYR A 179 3.08 8.84 0.68
CA TYR A 179 1.73 8.46 0.28
C TYR A 179 0.76 9.65 0.26
N THR A 180 0.79 10.50 1.28
CA THR A 180 -0.08 11.67 1.41
C THR A 180 0.19 12.67 0.31
N TYR A 181 1.46 12.91 -0.01
CA TYR A 181 1.84 13.75 -1.14
C TYR A 181 1.31 13.18 -2.47
N GLU A 182 1.43 11.88 -2.70
CA GLU A 182 0.93 11.27 -3.94
C GLU A 182 -0.59 11.39 -4.07
N LYS A 183 -1.32 11.16 -2.97
CA LYS A 183 -2.77 11.36 -2.92
C LYS A 183 -3.17 12.81 -3.22
N ALA A 184 -2.44 13.78 -2.67
CA ALA A 184 -2.67 15.20 -2.93
C ALA A 184 -2.43 15.53 -4.41
N ARG A 185 -1.28 15.11 -4.96
CA ARG A 185 -0.94 15.24 -6.39
C ARG A 185 -2.06 14.76 -7.31
N TRP A 186 -2.58 13.55 -7.11
CA TRP A 186 -3.70 13.04 -7.91
C TRP A 186 -4.99 13.81 -7.74
N THR A 187 -5.28 14.27 -6.53
CA THR A 187 -6.45 15.11 -6.26
C THR A 187 -6.38 16.40 -7.06
N HIS A 188 -5.21 17.04 -7.12
CA HIS A 188 -4.98 18.24 -7.93
C HIS A 188 -5.11 17.96 -9.43
N ILE A 189 -4.47 16.89 -9.94
CA ILE A 189 -4.58 16.47 -11.35
C ILE A 189 -6.05 16.23 -11.74
N PHE A 190 -6.80 15.53 -10.90
CA PHE A 190 -8.22 15.27 -11.15
C PHE A 190 -9.04 16.55 -11.18
N GLN A 191 -8.81 17.47 -10.24
CA GLN A 191 -9.50 18.76 -10.19
C GLN A 191 -9.21 19.60 -11.42
N VAL A 192 -7.94 19.70 -11.83
CA VAL A 192 -7.52 20.48 -13.01
C VAL A 192 -8.12 19.89 -14.28
N ASN A 193 -8.04 18.57 -14.49
CA ASN A 193 -8.64 17.91 -15.64
C ASN A 193 -10.17 18.07 -15.68
N LYS A 194 -10.84 18.01 -14.52
CA LYS A 194 -12.28 18.28 -14.43
C LYS A 194 -12.59 19.71 -14.90
N SER A 195 -11.86 20.70 -14.43
CA SER A 195 -12.07 22.10 -14.83
C SER A 195 -11.77 22.32 -16.33
N ILE A 196 -10.64 21.80 -16.85
CA ILE A 196 -10.32 21.86 -18.30
C ILE A 196 -11.42 21.22 -19.16
N LYS A 197 -11.96 20.08 -18.71
CA LYS A 197 -13.07 19.41 -19.37
C LYS A 197 -14.32 20.29 -19.40
N ILE A 198 -14.66 20.97 -18.29
CA ILE A 198 -15.79 21.91 -18.25
C ILE A 198 -15.55 23.08 -19.23
N LEU A 199 -14.34 23.65 -19.29
CA LEU A 199 -14.00 24.70 -20.26
C LEU A 199 -14.26 24.25 -21.70
N SER A 200 -13.85 23.02 -22.03
CA SER A 200 -14.01 22.46 -23.37
C SER A 200 -15.47 22.13 -23.70
N GLU A 201 -16.22 21.58 -22.72
CA GLU A 201 -17.64 21.26 -22.89
C GLU A 201 -18.52 22.50 -22.96
N MET A 202 -18.12 23.62 -22.34
CA MET A 202 -18.94 24.85 -22.34
C MET A 202 -19.12 25.40 -23.75
N GLN A 203 -18.10 25.33 -24.60
CA GLN A 203 -18.19 25.66 -26.02
C GLN A 203 -19.28 24.83 -26.70
N GLN A 204 -19.27 23.51 -26.51
CA GLN A 204 -20.25 22.61 -27.11
C GLN A 204 -21.66 22.87 -26.57
N ARG A 205 -21.81 23.09 -25.25
CA ARG A 205 -23.11 23.36 -24.60
C ARG A 205 -23.70 24.70 -25.02
N ALA A 206 -22.86 25.71 -25.28
CA ALA A 206 -23.29 27.01 -25.77
C ALA A 206 -23.94 26.92 -27.17
N GLU A 207 -23.56 25.93 -27.98
CA GLU A 207 -24.09 25.70 -29.33
C GLU A 207 -25.20 24.63 -29.37
N ASP A 208 -25.19 23.67 -28.45
CA ASP A 208 -26.14 22.56 -28.42
C ASP A 208 -27.59 23.02 -28.17
N THR A 209 -28.52 22.33 -28.82
CA THR A 209 -29.97 22.43 -28.64
C THR A 209 -30.43 22.33 -27.19
N ARG A 210 -29.79 21.49 -26.37
CA ARG A 210 -30.11 21.38 -24.93
C ARG A 210 -29.71 22.62 -24.14
N GLY A 211 -28.64 23.29 -24.60
CA GLY A 211 -28.09 24.50 -24.01
C GLY A 211 -27.53 24.33 -22.61
N ILE A 212 -27.18 25.47 -22.02
CA ILE A 212 -26.68 25.60 -20.66
C ILE A 212 -27.87 25.64 -19.72
N VAL A 213 -27.85 24.79 -18.70
CA VAL A 213 -28.87 24.77 -17.64
C VAL A 213 -28.25 25.33 -16.37
N MET A 214 -28.93 26.25 -15.69
CA MET A 214 -28.43 26.89 -14.47
C MET A 214 -27.97 25.88 -13.40
N SER A 215 -28.67 24.76 -13.24
CA SER A 215 -28.30 23.69 -12.29
C SER A 215 -27.02 22.92 -12.63
N SER A 216 -26.54 23.04 -13.87
CA SER A 216 -25.29 22.42 -14.34
C SER A 216 -24.05 23.29 -14.10
N LEU A 217 -24.24 24.57 -13.74
CA LEU A 217 -23.17 25.52 -13.44
C LEU A 217 -22.67 25.35 -12.01
N SER A 218 -21.50 25.92 -11.71
CA SER A 218 -20.95 25.92 -10.36
C SER A 218 -21.89 26.64 -9.38
N LYS A 219 -21.80 26.30 -8.10
CA LYS A 219 -22.60 26.94 -7.05
C LYS A 219 -22.31 28.45 -6.99
N GLU A 220 -21.05 28.84 -7.15
CA GLU A 220 -20.63 30.23 -7.19
C GLU A 220 -21.27 31.01 -8.36
N CYS A 221 -21.39 30.36 -9.53
CA CYS A 221 -22.05 30.93 -10.68
C CYS A 221 -23.58 31.04 -10.50
N GLN A 222 -24.20 30.02 -9.90
CA GLN A 222 -25.63 30.05 -9.55
C GLN A 222 -25.96 31.17 -8.55
N GLU A 223 -25.13 31.34 -7.51
CA GLU A 223 -25.26 32.42 -6.54
C GLU A 223 -25.04 33.81 -7.19
N LEU A 224 -24.15 33.92 -8.17
CA LEU A 224 -24.00 35.13 -8.98
C LEU A 224 -25.26 35.43 -9.80
N ALA A 225 -25.84 34.41 -10.44
CA ALA A 225 -27.07 34.56 -11.22
C ALA A 225 -28.27 35.01 -10.38
N VAL A 226 -28.44 34.42 -9.19
CA VAL A 226 -29.48 34.85 -8.23
C VAL A 226 -29.28 36.29 -7.80
N ARG A 227 -28.05 36.69 -7.46
CA ARG A 227 -27.74 38.06 -7.01
C ARG A 227 -28.00 39.13 -8.08
N CYS A 228 -27.92 38.77 -9.36
CA CYS A 228 -28.11 39.69 -10.48
C CYS A 228 -29.51 39.62 -11.10
N ASP A 229 -30.42 38.79 -10.57
CA ASP A 229 -31.74 38.51 -11.15
C ASP A 229 -31.68 37.94 -12.59
N CYS A 230 -30.70 37.07 -12.83
CA CYS A 230 -30.42 36.46 -14.13
C CYS A 230 -30.61 34.94 -14.12
N THR A 231 -31.43 34.39 -13.21
CA THR A 231 -31.61 32.94 -13.02
C THR A 231 -32.16 32.22 -14.26
N SER A 232 -32.81 32.96 -15.15
CA SER A 232 -33.42 32.46 -16.39
C SER A 232 -32.70 32.97 -17.64
N LEU A 233 -31.44 33.37 -17.49
CA LEU A 233 -30.56 33.82 -18.56
C LEU A 233 -29.32 32.93 -18.58
N SER A 234 -29.50 31.60 -18.58
CA SER A 234 -28.40 30.65 -18.37
C SER A 234 -27.22 30.83 -19.34
N TYR A 235 -27.49 31.26 -20.58
CA TYR A 235 -26.48 31.46 -21.61
C TYR A 235 -25.43 32.53 -21.25
N ILE A 236 -25.81 33.64 -20.60
CA ILE A 236 -24.88 34.73 -20.30
C ILE A 236 -23.83 34.34 -19.25
N PHE A 237 -24.05 33.20 -18.58
CA PHE A 237 -23.15 32.62 -17.58
C PHE A 237 -22.17 31.60 -18.16
N ALA A 238 -22.16 31.36 -19.47
CA ALA A 238 -21.18 30.49 -20.12
C ALA A 238 -19.73 30.93 -19.82
N LEU A 239 -19.42 32.20 -20.06
CA LEU A 239 -18.09 32.77 -19.81
C LEU A 239 -17.77 32.93 -18.31
N PRO A 240 -18.68 33.47 -17.46
CA PRO A 240 -18.47 33.48 -16.01
C PRO A 240 -18.10 32.12 -15.41
N GLU A 241 -18.79 31.05 -15.83
CA GLU A 241 -18.46 29.70 -15.41
C GLU A 241 -17.05 29.30 -15.88
N CYS A 242 -16.68 29.60 -17.12
CA CYS A 242 -15.34 29.33 -17.64
C CYS A 242 -14.26 30.05 -16.82
N TYR A 243 -14.47 31.31 -16.47
CA TYR A 243 -13.53 32.08 -15.65
C TYR A 243 -13.37 31.48 -14.24
N ILE A 244 -14.47 31.05 -13.63
CA ILE A 244 -14.47 30.39 -12.30
C ILE A 244 -13.70 29.07 -12.37
N GLU A 245 -13.98 28.22 -13.35
CA GLU A 245 -13.30 26.93 -13.49
C GLU A 245 -11.81 27.08 -13.84
N ALA A 246 -11.45 28.04 -14.69
CA ALA A 246 -10.05 28.32 -14.99
C ALA A 246 -9.28 28.80 -13.75
N ARG A 247 -9.87 29.69 -12.94
CA ARG A 247 -9.26 30.11 -11.67
C ARG A 247 -9.15 28.96 -10.67
N ARG A 248 -10.15 28.08 -10.60
CA ARG A 248 -10.11 26.87 -9.76
C ARG A 248 -8.97 25.94 -10.19
N ALA A 249 -8.79 25.72 -11.49
CA ALA A 249 -7.68 24.93 -12.03
C ALA A 249 -6.32 25.56 -11.66
N ILE A 250 -6.15 26.87 -11.86
CA ILE A 250 -4.91 27.58 -11.49
C ILE A 250 -4.65 27.51 -9.99
N GLN A 251 -5.68 27.66 -9.16
CA GLN A 251 -5.54 27.55 -7.71
C GLN A 251 -5.10 26.14 -7.28
N ALA A 252 -5.64 25.08 -7.90
CA ALA A 252 -5.20 23.71 -7.66
C ALA A 252 -3.72 23.52 -8.05
N LEU A 253 -3.30 24.02 -9.21
CA LEU A 253 -1.89 23.98 -9.65
C LEU A 253 -0.97 24.76 -8.70
N ARG A 254 -1.37 25.93 -8.21
CA ARG A 254 -0.60 26.71 -7.21
C ARG A 254 -0.48 25.99 -5.87
N THR A 255 -1.55 25.36 -5.41
CA THR A 255 -1.52 24.55 -4.18
C THR A 255 -0.54 23.38 -4.35
N TRP A 256 -0.62 22.66 -5.47
CA TRP A 256 0.31 21.57 -5.77
C TRP A 256 1.76 22.06 -5.87
N LEU A 257 2.02 23.20 -6.53
CA LEU A 257 3.35 23.83 -6.58
C LEU A 257 3.91 24.14 -5.18
N SER A 258 3.08 24.72 -4.31
CA SER A 258 3.44 25.04 -2.93
C SER A 258 3.74 23.76 -2.12
N GLU A 259 2.93 22.72 -2.26
CA GLU A 259 3.14 21.42 -1.61
C GLU A 259 4.42 20.75 -2.11
N ASP A 260 4.68 20.76 -3.42
CA ASP A 260 5.90 20.16 -4.00
C ASP A 260 7.17 20.86 -3.53
N SER A 261 7.15 22.20 -3.46
CA SER A 261 8.29 22.99 -2.97
C SER A 261 8.68 22.62 -1.53
N LYS A 262 7.69 22.24 -0.70
CA LYS A 262 7.87 21.83 0.70
C LYS A 262 8.12 20.32 0.84
N TYR A 263 7.81 19.52 -0.17
CA TYR A 263 7.88 18.06 -0.09
C TYR A 263 9.28 17.56 0.27
N THR A 264 10.34 18.18 -0.26
CA THR A 264 11.73 17.78 0.03
C THR A 264 12.08 17.96 1.51
N SER A 265 11.62 19.03 2.16
CA SER A 265 11.88 19.25 3.60
C SER A 265 11.05 18.33 4.48
N PHE A 266 9.81 18.01 4.07
CA PHE A 266 9.00 16.99 4.75
C PHE A 266 9.65 15.62 4.68
N ILE A 267 10.09 15.18 3.51
CA ILE A 267 10.80 13.91 3.32
C ILE A 267 12.11 13.87 4.11
N GLN A 268 12.85 14.98 4.18
CA GLN A 268 14.06 15.07 5.02
C GLN A 268 13.74 14.88 6.50
N THR A 269 12.63 15.44 6.97
CA THR A 269 12.18 15.30 8.37
C THR A 269 11.77 13.86 8.66
N SER A 270 10.97 13.24 7.79
CA SER A 270 10.58 11.83 7.91
C SER A 270 11.80 10.90 7.86
N LEU A 271 12.81 11.21 7.04
CA LEU A 271 14.05 10.43 6.99
C LEU A 271 14.82 10.50 8.32
N LYS A 272 14.90 11.67 8.97
CA LYS A 272 15.54 11.80 10.28
C LYS A 272 14.84 10.96 11.35
N VAL A 273 13.50 11.05 11.41
CA VAL A 273 12.70 10.24 12.34
C VAL A 273 12.89 8.75 12.09
N LEU A 274 12.95 8.33 10.82
CA LEU A 274 13.23 6.94 10.47
C LEU A 274 14.67 6.51 10.76
N ASP A 275 15.65 7.40 10.62
CA ASP A 275 17.05 7.12 10.99
C ASP A 275 17.18 6.89 12.51
N GLU A 276 16.50 7.70 13.32
CA GLU A 276 16.43 7.54 14.79
C GLU A 276 15.75 6.21 15.16
N LYS A 277 14.55 5.96 14.60
CA LYS A 277 13.83 4.70 14.84
C LYS A 277 14.59 3.47 14.37
N PHE A 278 15.31 3.55 13.25
CA PHE A 278 16.17 2.47 12.78
C PHE A 278 17.30 2.17 13.77
N ALA A 279 17.90 3.20 14.37
CA ALA A 279 18.95 3.00 15.38
C ALA A 279 18.38 2.32 16.64
N ASP A 280 17.19 2.73 17.08
CA ASP A 280 16.50 2.13 18.23
C ASP A 280 16.11 0.68 17.96
N GLU A 281 15.48 0.38 16.83
CA GLU A 281 15.10 -1.00 16.49
C GLU A 281 16.31 -1.90 16.24
N LYS A 282 17.42 -1.36 15.71
CA LYS A 282 18.67 -2.10 15.62
C LYS A 282 19.17 -2.51 17.01
N LYS A 283 19.14 -1.59 17.97
CA LYS A 283 19.54 -1.86 19.36
C LYS A 283 18.63 -2.90 20.01
N ASN A 284 17.31 -2.79 19.81
CA ASN A 284 16.34 -3.77 20.32
C ASN A 284 16.55 -5.16 19.71
N PHE A 285 16.82 -5.23 18.41
CA PHE A 285 17.11 -6.48 17.72
C PHE A 285 18.40 -7.14 18.23
N GLU A 286 19.50 -6.39 18.37
CA GLU A 286 20.75 -6.93 18.92
C GLU A 286 20.59 -7.37 20.38
N PHE A 287 19.79 -6.66 21.17
CA PHE A 287 19.47 -7.06 22.54
C PHE A 287 18.68 -8.38 22.59
N ALA A 288 17.63 -8.53 21.78
CA ALA A 288 16.84 -9.77 21.70
C ALA A 288 17.70 -10.95 21.21
N LYS A 289 18.60 -10.71 20.25
CA LYS A 289 19.55 -11.70 19.76
C LYS A 289 20.55 -12.15 20.84
N ALA A 290 21.09 -11.21 21.62
CA ALA A 290 21.98 -11.52 22.74
C ALA A 290 21.24 -12.28 23.86
N HIS A 291 20.00 -11.90 24.16
CA HIS A 291 19.14 -12.59 25.13
C HIS A 291 18.86 -14.04 24.72
N LEU A 292 18.47 -14.28 23.47
CA LEU A 292 18.27 -15.62 22.93
C LEU A 292 19.54 -16.47 23.09
N SER A 293 20.69 -15.94 22.66
CA SER A 293 21.98 -16.65 22.76
C SER A 293 22.34 -17.00 24.22
N HIS A 294 22.04 -16.12 25.18
CA HIS A 294 22.26 -16.38 26.60
C HIS A 294 21.35 -17.50 27.13
N VAL A 295 20.06 -17.46 26.80
CA VAL A 295 19.08 -18.45 27.26
C VAL A 295 19.35 -19.82 26.62
N GLU A 296 19.70 -19.88 25.33
CA GLU A 296 20.09 -21.11 24.63
C GLU A 296 21.32 -21.74 25.30
N HIS A 297 22.39 -20.96 25.52
CA HIS A 297 23.58 -21.46 26.20
C HIS A 297 23.29 -21.99 27.61
N ARG A 298 22.41 -21.30 28.36
CA ARG A 298 21.96 -21.75 29.68
C ARG A 298 21.16 -23.05 29.59
N ALA A 299 20.24 -23.16 28.64
CA ALA A 299 19.43 -24.36 28.41
C ALA A 299 20.31 -25.56 28.00
N ASP A 300 21.27 -25.36 27.10
CA ASP A 300 22.20 -26.39 26.65
C ASP A 300 23.13 -26.87 27.78
N SER A 301 23.69 -25.94 28.54
CA SER A 301 24.52 -26.26 29.71
C SER A 301 23.72 -27.08 30.75
N PHE A 302 22.46 -26.70 30.99
CA PHE A 302 21.57 -27.41 31.89
C PHE A 302 21.15 -28.78 31.34
N HIS A 303 20.93 -28.90 30.03
CA HIS A 303 20.63 -30.16 29.35
C HIS A 303 21.78 -31.17 29.53
N ILE A 304 23.03 -30.72 29.40
CA ILE A 304 24.21 -31.56 29.64
C ILE A 304 24.24 -32.06 31.10
N GLN A 305 23.92 -31.21 32.07
CA GLN A 305 23.83 -31.60 33.49
C GLN A 305 22.72 -32.61 33.74
N LEU A 306 21.53 -32.36 33.19
CA LEU A 306 20.38 -33.27 33.28
C LEU A 306 20.74 -34.64 32.71
N LYS A 307 21.34 -34.69 31.51
CA LYS A 307 21.73 -35.95 30.87
C LYS A 307 22.72 -36.76 31.71
N LYS A 308 23.68 -36.10 32.36
CA LYS A 308 24.60 -36.75 33.31
C LYS A 308 23.85 -37.32 34.53
N ALA A 309 22.92 -36.55 35.10
CA ALA A 309 22.11 -37.00 36.23
C ALA A 309 21.16 -38.15 35.86
N GLU A 310 20.62 -38.16 34.63
CA GLU A 310 19.79 -39.26 34.13
C GLU A 310 20.58 -40.56 33.99
N GLN A 311 21.80 -40.49 33.44
CA GLN A 311 22.72 -41.64 33.36
C GLN A 311 23.09 -42.17 34.76
N GLU A 312 23.38 -41.28 35.71
CA GLU A 312 23.68 -41.67 37.09
C GLU A 312 22.45 -42.32 37.77
N ASN A 313 21.26 -41.76 37.56
CA ASN A 313 20.03 -42.27 38.14
C ASN A 313 19.63 -43.64 37.56
N GLU A 314 19.94 -43.93 36.29
CA GLU A 314 19.73 -45.25 35.70
C GLU A 314 20.58 -46.33 36.40
N LEU A 315 21.84 -46.01 36.71
CA LEU A 315 22.71 -46.88 37.51
C LEU A 315 22.21 -47.03 38.95
N ASN A 316 21.72 -45.94 39.54
CA ASN A 316 21.21 -45.93 40.91
C ASN A 316 19.87 -46.64 41.05
N ALA A 317 19.03 -46.67 40.01
CA ALA A 317 17.76 -47.39 40.01
C ALA A 317 17.96 -48.90 40.19
N LYS A 318 18.96 -49.47 39.50
CA LYS A 318 19.34 -50.89 39.66
C LYS A 318 19.81 -51.18 41.09
N LYS A 319 20.65 -50.31 41.66
CA LYS A 319 21.11 -50.44 43.06
C LYS A 319 19.99 -50.28 44.07
N LEU A 320 19.01 -49.43 43.78
CA LEU A 320 17.83 -49.23 44.64
C LEU A 320 16.98 -50.51 44.67
N GLU A 321 16.72 -51.12 43.52
CA GLU A 321 16.01 -52.40 43.41
C GLU A 321 16.72 -53.50 44.20
N GLU A 322 18.03 -53.65 44.03
CA GLU A 322 18.85 -54.61 44.81
C GLU A 322 18.78 -54.35 46.34
N LEU A 323 18.75 -53.07 46.76
CA LEU A 323 18.65 -52.71 48.17
C LEU A 323 17.25 -52.93 48.74
N GLU A 324 16.20 -52.70 47.96
CA GLU A 324 14.81 -52.98 48.33
C GLU A 324 14.60 -54.49 48.50
N GLU A 325 15.08 -55.33 47.56
CA GLU A 325 15.06 -56.80 47.71
C GLU A 325 15.84 -57.29 48.93
N ARG A 326 17.01 -56.67 49.20
CA ARG A 326 17.83 -56.99 50.36
C ARG A 326 17.16 -56.57 51.67
N LEU A 327 16.45 -55.43 51.68
CA LEU A 327 15.66 -54.99 52.82
C LEU A 327 14.54 -55.99 53.10
N ASP A 328 13.77 -56.39 52.08
CA ASP A 328 12.68 -57.35 52.21
C ASP A 328 13.15 -58.70 52.75
N THR A 329 14.32 -59.15 52.30
CA THR A 329 14.95 -60.36 52.82
C THR A 329 15.32 -60.20 54.30
N LYS A 330 15.88 -59.05 54.69
CA LYS A 330 16.24 -58.78 56.09
C LYS A 330 15.06 -58.53 57.00
N GLU A 331 13.98 -57.96 56.50
CA GLU A 331 12.72 -57.82 57.21
C GLU A 331 12.08 -59.18 57.48
N ARG A 332 12.08 -60.07 56.48
CA ARG A 332 11.67 -61.48 56.67
C ARG A 332 12.54 -62.22 57.68
N ASP A 333 13.87 -62.10 57.58
CA ASP A 333 14.82 -62.71 58.53
C ASP A 333 14.54 -62.21 59.96
N TYR A 334 14.37 -60.89 60.12
CA TYR A 334 14.11 -60.26 61.42
C TYR A 334 12.78 -60.70 62.01
N LEU A 335 11.69 -60.69 61.23
CA LEU A 335 10.37 -61.15 61.65
C LEU A 335 10.37 -62.63 62.02
N SER A 336 10.98 -63.48 61.19
CA SER A 336 11.09 -64.91 61.44
C SER A 336 11.84 -65.21 62.74
N LYS A 337 13.01 -64.57 62.95
CA LYS A 337 13.80 -64.74 64.19
C LYS A 337 13.10 -64.17 65.42
N ARG A 338 12.41 -63.04 65.27
CA ARG A 338 11.63 -62.45 66.36
C ARG A 338 10.48 -63.38 66.78
N LEU A 339 9.69 -63.88 65.82
CA LEU A 339 8.60 -64.81 66.10
C LEU A 339 9.12 -66.10 66.72
N THR A 340 10.25 -66.61 66.24
CA THR A 340 10.91 -67.80 66.80
C THR A 340 11.39 -67.55 68.24
N SER A 341 11.97 -66.37 68.53
CA SER A 341 12.34 -65.96 69.90
C SER A 341 11.12 -65.88 70.81
N GLU A 342 10.01 -65.29 70.34
CA GLU A 342 8.75 -65.20 71.09
C GLU A 342 8.18 -66.61 71.39
N VAL A 343 8.23 -67.54 70.42
CA VAL A 343 7.83 -68.94 70.62
C VAL A 343 8.73 -69.64 71.65
N TYR A 344 10.05 -69.43 71.59
CA TYR A 344 10.98 -69.99 72.56
C TYR A 344 10.83 -69.39 73.96
N GLU A 345 10.54 -68.10 74.07
CA GLU A 345 10.21 -67.44 75.35
C GLU A 345 8.93 -68.03 75.96
N ASP A 346 7.90 -68.26 75.15
CA ASP A 346 6.65 -68.91 75.58
C ASP A 346 6.86 -70.38 75.97
N GLN A 347 7.67 -71.14 75.22
CA GLN A 347 8.02 -72.53 75.54
C GLN A 347 8.85 -72.60 76.82
N LEU A 348 9.86 -71.72 76.98
CA LEU A 348 10.66 -71.61 78.19
C LEU A 348 9.77 -71.30 79.40
N LYS A 349 8.82 -70.38 79.25
CA LYS A 349 7.86 -70.03 80.31
C LYS A 349 6.99 -71.22 80.71
N LYS A 350 6.49 -71.99 79.73
CA LYS A 350 5.73 -73.23 79.98
C LYS A 350 6.59 -74.31 80.66
N MET A 351 7.85 -74.46 80.25
CA MET A 351 8.77 -75.43 80.85
C MET A 351 9.19 -75.04 82.27
N LEU A 352 9.38 -73.75 82.54
CA LEU A 352 9.64 -73.26 83.90
C LEU A 352 8.45 -73.51 84.84
N GLN A 353 7.22 -73.33 84.34
CA GLN A 353 6.00 -73.68 85.09
C GLN A 353 5.84 -75.19 85.31
N ALA A 354 6.19 -76.02 84.33
CA ALA A 354 6.13 -77.48 84.45
C ALA A 354 7.27 -78.08 85.32
N ALA A 355 8.44 -77.43 85.34
CA ALA A 355 9.58 -77.84 86.18
C ALA A 355 9.31 -77.61 87.68
N GLU A 356 8.40 -76.71 88.04
CA GLU A 356 7.90 -76.58 89.43
C GLU A 356 7.08 -77.80 89.88
N GLU A 357 6.59 -78.63 88.95
CA GLU A 357 5.73 -79.80 89.21
C GLU A 357 6.44 -81.16 89.04
N SER A 358 7.60 -81.24 88.36
CA SER A 358 8.36 -82.49 88.15
C SER A 358 9.86 -82.25 87.88
N ASP A 359 10.70 -82.75 88.79
CA ASP A 359 12.14 -82.53 88.82
C ASP A 359 12.91 -83.65 88.07
N THR A 360 12.98 -83.53 86.74
CA THR A 360 13.73 -84.45 85.87
C THR A 360 14.92 -83.75 85.21
N VAL A 361 16.06 -84.44 85.16
CA VAL A 361 17.35 -83.91 84.63
C VAL A 361 17.25 -83.47 83.16
N ASP A 362 16.40 -84.12 82.36
CA ASP A 362 16.15 -83.76 80.95
C ASP A 362 15.44 -82.40 80.77
N ASN A 363 14.63 -81.98 81.76
CA ASN A 363 13.97 -80.67 81.74
C ASN A 363 14.99 -79.53 81.93
N HIS A 364 16.01 -79.73 82.77
CA HIS A 364 17.04 -78.72 83.04
C HIS A 364 17.94 -78.42 81.82
N LEU A 365 18.37 -79.47 81.10
CA LEU A 365 19.17 -79.33 79.87
C LEU A 365 18.41 -78.60 78.76
N SER A 366 17.10 -78.85 78.64
CA SER A 366 16.24 -78.20 77.66
C SER A 366 15.98 -76.72 78.01
N ILE A 367 15.75 -76.40 79.29
CA ILE A 367 15.61 -75.03 79.80
C ILE A 367 16.88 -74.21 79.54
N GLU A 368 18.06 -74.77 79.84
CA GLU A 368 19.34 -74.07 79.61
C GLU A 368 19.58 -73.80 78.13
N ARG A 369 19.24 -74.75 77.26
CA ARG A 369 19.31 -74.58 75.80
C ARG A 369 18.40 -73.46 75.30
N PHE A 370 17.14 -73.40 75.73
CA PHE A 370 16.22 -72.32 75.36
C PHE A 370 16.69 -70.95 75.87
N GLN A 371 17.25 -70.89 77.09
CA GLN A 371 17.83 -69.65 77.63
C GLN A 371 19.05 -69.17 76.82
N GLN A 372 19.89 -70.08 76.34
CA GLN A 372 21.02 -69.75 75.47
C GLN A 372 20.56 -69.28 74.08
N GLU A 373 19.58 -69.94 73.48
CA GLU A 373 18.99 -69.55 72.19
C GLU A 373 18.30 -68.17 72.27
N ILE A 374 17.52 -67.90 73.33
CA ILE A 374 16.93 -66.56 73.58
C ILE A 374 18.02 -65.49 73.78
N LYS A 375 19.08 -65.77 74.56
CA LYS A 375 20.22 -64.85 74.71
C LYS A 375 20.93 -64.59 73.38
N GLN A 376 20.99 -65.59 72.50
CA GLN A 376 21.54 -65.42 71.16
C GLN A 376 20.63 -64.52 70.31
N PHE A 377 19.31 -64.75 70.30
CA PHE A 377 18.36 -63.88 69.60
C PHE A 377 18.38 -62.44 70.11
N ALA A 378 18.50 -62.23 71.42
CA ALA A 378 18.64 -60.91 72.04
C ALA A 378 19.89 -60.14 71.57
N ARG A 379 20.95 -60.84 71.14
CA ARG A 379 22.15 -60.23 70.54
C ARG A 379 22.04 -60.02 69.04
N GLU A 380 21.31 -60.89 68.33
CA GLU A 380 21.20 -60.87 66.87
C GLU A 380 20.13 -59.89 66.36
N LEU A 381 18.98 -59.78 67.04
CA LEU A 381 17.87 -58.91 66.65
C LEU A 381 18.26 -57.42 66.56
N PRO A 382 19.01 -56.83 67.53
CA PRO A 382 19.47 -55.46 67.42
C PRO A 382 20.41 -55.23 66.24
N LYS A 383 21.26 -56.22 65.89
CA LYS A 383 22.16 -56.14 64.74
C LYS A 383 21.39 -56.16 63.42
N LEU A 384 20.40 -57.06 63.29
CA LEU A 384 19.51 -57.10 62.12
C LEU A 384 18.72 -55.80 61.97
N LYS A 385 18.19 -55.26 63.08
CA LYS A 385 17.50 -53.97 63.08
C LYS A 385 18.42 -52.83 62.63
N ALA A 386 19.65 -52.76 63.13
CA ALA A 386 20.63 -51.74 62.70
C ALA A 386 21.01 -51.88 61.21
N GLN A 387 21.13 -53.11 60.71
CA GLN A 387 21.37 -53.36 59.29
C GLN A 387 20.18 -52.91 58.43
N MET A 388 18.94 -53.19 58.86
CA MET A 388 17.73 -52.73 58.18
C MET A 388 17.67 -51.20 58.12
N GLU A 389 17.92 -50.51 59.23
CA GLU A 389 17.92 -49.04 59.26
C GLU A 389 19.01 -48.44 58.36
N THR A 390 20.18 -49.09 58.26
CA THR A 390 21.23 -48.69 57.32
C THR A 390 20.76 -48.83 55.86
N ILE A 391 20.08 -49.93 55.53
CA ILE A 391 19.53 -50.15 54.18
C ILE A 391 18.40 -49.15 53.89
N LYS A 392 17.50 -48.89 54.83
CA LYS A 392 16.43 -47.88 54.73
C LYS A 392 16.99 -46.48 54.49
N GLY A 393 18.06 -46.10 55.20
CA GLY A 393 18.74 -44.82 54.98
C GLY A 393 19.31 -44.69 53.56
N ARG A 394 19.88 -45.76 52.99
CA ARG A 394 20.36 -45.78 51.60
C ARG A 394 19.21 -45.72 50.59
N ILE A 395 18.11 -46.44 50.82
CA ILE A 395 16.90 -46.37 50.00
C ILE A 395 16.35 -44.94 49.98
N ALA A 396 16.27 -44.28 51.15
CA ALA A 396 15.82 -42.89 51.26
C ALA A 396 16.71 -41.93 50.46
N PHE A 397 18.04 -42.09 50.53
CA PHE A 397 18.99 -41.31 49.73
C PHE A 397 18.74 -41.44 48.22
N PHE A 398 18.52 -42.66 47.71
CA PHE A 398 18.21 -42.87 46.29
C PHE A 398 16.85 -42.30 45.89
N LYS A 399 15.84 -42.38 46.77
CA LYS A 399 14.52 -41.78 46.54
C LYS A 399 14.62 -40.24 46.46
N GLN A 400 15.36 -39.61 47.35
CA GLN A 400 15.64 -38.17 47.30
C GLN A 400 16.32 -37.77 45.97
N ARG A 401 17.33 -38.52 45.53
CA ARG A 401 18.06 -38.22 44.28
C ARG A 401 17.16 -38.36 43.04
N LYS A 402 16.16 -39.26 43.08
CA LYS A 402 15.12 -39.37 42.05
C LYS A 402 14.18 -38.16 42.03
N GLU A 403 13.85 -37.60 43.19
CA GLU A 403 13.07 -36.35 43.30
C GLU A 403 13.85 -35.14 42.78
N GLU A 404 15.14 -35.03 43.11
CA GLU A 404 16.05 -34.01 42.56
C GLU A 404 16.11 -34.08 41.03
N LEU A 405 16.15 -35.29 40.45
CA LEU A 405 16.08 -35.47 39.01
C LEU A 405 14.74 -35.00 38.41
N ALA A 406 13.62 -35.26 39.07
CA ALA A 406 12.32 -34.78 38.64
C ALA A 406 12.24 -33.24 38.67
N ALA A 407 12.82 -32.61 39.69
CA ALA A 407 12.95 -31.16 39.77
C ALA A 407 13.82 -30.61 38.63
N MET A 408 14.98 -31.23 38.34
CA MET A 408 15.83 -30.86 37.20
C MET A 408 15.08 -30.99 35.86
N ARG A 409 14.31 -32.07 35.64
CA ARG A 409 13.50 -32.20 34.40
C ARG A 409 12.49 -31.07 34.24
N THR A 410 11.89 -30.63 35.34
CA THR A 410 10.93 -29.52 35.34
C THR A 410 11.62 -28.21 35.01
N GLU A 411 12.79 -27.94 35.60
CA GLU A 411 13.58 -26.75 35.31
C GLU A 411 14.11 -26.73 33.86
N HIS A 412 14.55 -27.87 33.33
CA HIS A 412 14.94 -27.99 31.92
C HIS A 412 13.78 -27.63 30.97
N LYS A 413 12.56 -28.12 31.27
CA LYS A 413 11.36 -27.74 30.49
C LYS A 413 11.07 -26.25 30.58
N ARG A 414 11.25 -25.64 31.76
CA ARG A 414 11.09 -24.19 31.97
C ARG A 414 12.10 -23.39 31.13
N LEU A 415 13.37 -23.80 31.11
CA LEU A 415 14.41 -23.17 30.29
C LEU A 415 14.16 -23.33 28.79
N ALA A 416 13.69 -24.50 28.35
CA ALA A 416 13.31 -24.71 26.96
C ALA A 416 12.14 -23.80 26.52
N GLN A 417 11.15 -23.59 27.40
CA GLN A 417 10.06 -22.64 27.16
C GLN A 417 10.56 -21.19 27.12
N GLU A 418 11.47 -20.82 28.03
CA GLU A 418 12.12 -19.50 28.06
C GLU A 418 12.88 -19.23 26.75
N ALA A 419 13.61 -20.22 26.23
CA ALA A 419 14.31 -20.13 24.95
C ALA A 419 13.33 -19.94 23.78
N GLN A 420 12.21 -20.66 23.77
CA GLN A 420 11.18 -20.53 22.74
C GLN A 420 10.57 -19.12 22.73
N VAL A 421 10.25 -18.57 23.89
CA VAL A 421 9.72 -17.19 24.00
C VAL A 421 10.76 -16.17 23.52
N ALA A 422 12.03 -16.34 23.89
CA ALA A 422 13.11 -15.47 23.42
C ALA A 422 13.30 -15.54 21.89
N LEU A 423 13.12 -16.72 21.28
CA LEU A 423 13.17 -16.91 19.83
C LEU A 423 12.03 -16.16 19.12
N GLU A 424 10.81 -16.29 19.63
CA GLU A 424 9.64 -15.57 19.10
C GLU A 424 9.83 -14.05 19.20
N GLU A 425 10.34 -13.54 20.32
CA GLU A 425 10.66 -12.12 20.47
C GLU A 425 11.71 -11.66 19.46
N ARG A 426 12.80 -12.43 19.26
CA ARG A 426 13.84 -12.11 18.27
C ARG A 426 13.26 -12.07 16.85
N ILE A 427 12.38 -13.00 16.48
CA ILE A 427 11.72 -13.00 15.16
C ILE A 427 10.84 -11.75 15.00
N LEU A 428 10.06 -11.39 16.02
CA LEU A 428 9.23 -10.17 15.99
C LEU A 428 10.08 -8.91 15.81
N ARG A 429 11.18 -8.80 16.55
CA ARG A 429 12.12 -7.66 16.45
C ARG A 429 12.84 -7.60 15.11
N GLU A 430 13.22 -8.75 14.54
CA GLU A 430 13.83 -8.83 13.22
C GLU A 430 12.87 -8.36 12.12
N ASN A 431 11.61 -8.78 12.19
CA ASN A 431 10.58 -8.36 11.24
C ASN A 431 10.36 -6.84 11.28
N GLU A 432 10.27 -6.25 12.47
CA GLU A 432 10.10 -4.80 12.63
C GLU A 432 11.36 -4.03 12.19
N PHE A 433 12.55 -4.53 12.53
CA PHE A 433 13.83 -3.96 12.08
C PHE A 433 13.92 -3.95 10.54
N ASN A 434 13.62 -5.08 9.89
CA ASN A 434 13.63 -5.20 8.43
C ASN A 434 12.58 -4.30 7.77
N ARG A 435 11.40 -4.17 8.38
CA ARG A 435 10.34 -3.26 7.91
C ARG A 435 10.78 -1.80 7.96
N VAL A 436 11.34 -1.34 9.08
CA VAL A 436 11.88 0.02 9.24
C VAL A 436 13.05 0.25 8.27
N ALA A 437 13.94 -0.74 8.10
CA ALA A 437 15.06 -0.68 7.16
C ALA A 437 14.59 -0.48 5.71
N SER A 438 13.59 -1.26 5.28
CA SER A 438 12.99 -1.15 3.95
C SER A 438 12.35 0.22 3.71
N CYS A 439 11.53 0.69 4.66
CA CYS A 439 10.88 2.01 4.57
C CYS A 439 11.90 3.15 4.53
N ARG A 440 12.93 3.07 5.38
CA ARG A 440 14.05 4.01 5.42
C ARG A 440 14.80 4.07 4.09
N ASP A 441 15.05 2.94 3.44
CA ASP A 441 15.71 2.89 2.14
C ASP A 441 14.86 3.49 1.02
N VAL A 442 13.54 3.26 1.05
CA VAL A 442 12.60 3.92 0.15
C VAL A 442 12.68 5.44 0.34
N ILE A 443 12.44 5.95 1.55
CA ILE A 443 12.44 7.40 1.84
C ILE A 443 13.80 8.04 1.52
N ARG A 444 14.92 7.36 1.84
CA ARG A 444 16.26 7.82 1.48
C ARG A 444 16.43 7.93 -0.03
N ASN A 445 15.91 6.97 -0.79
CA ASN A 445 15.96 7.02 -2.25
C ASN A 445 15.15 8.19 -2.80
N ILE A 446 13.92 8.41 -2.28
CA ILE A 446 13.09 9.58 -2.62
C ILE A 446 13.86 10.88 -2.35
N TYR A 447 14.40 11.02 -1.14
CA TYR A 447 15.16 12.19 -0.72
C TYR A 447 16.37 12.44 -1.62
N ARG A 448 17.14 11.38 -1.92
CA ARG A 448 18.31 11.47 -2.79
C ARG A 448 17.96 11.98 -4.17
N CYS A 449 16.92 11.42 -4.79
CA CYS A 449 16.48 11.86 -6.10
C CYS A 449 16.03 13.33 -6.07
N ARG A 450 15.22 13.74 -5.09
CA ARG A 450 14.73 15.12 -4.98
C ARG A 450 15.82 16.14 -4.63
N SER A 451 16.85 15.73 -3.90
CA SER A 451 17.93 16.62 -3.47
C SER A 451 19.04 16.78 -4.51
N THR A 452 19.08 15.94 -5.54
CA THR A 452 20.07 16.06 -6.62
C THR A 452 19.67 17.10 -7.65
N ASN A 453 20.54 18.08 -7.88
CA ASN A 453 20.35 19.11 -8.91
C ASN A 453 20.34 18.57 -10.35
N ASP A 454 20.84 17.36 -10.57
CA ASP A 454 20.89 16.72 -11.89
C ASP A 454 19.54 16.09 -12.29
N LEU A 455 18.59 15.97 -11.36
CA LEU A 455 17.32 15.28 -11.61
C LEU A 455 16.48 15.98 -12.69
N PRO A 456 16.27 17.32 -12.66
CA PRO A 456 15.59 18.02 -13.75
C PRO A 456 16.21 17.76 -15.12
N GLN A 457 17.54 17.76 -15.22
CA GLN A 457 18.26 17.50 -16.48
C GLN A 457 18.05 16.05 -16.93
N LYS A 458 18.11 15.09 -16.00
CA LYS A 458 17.82 13.69 -16.29
C LYS A 458 16.40 13.51 -16.82
N ILE A 459 15.40 14.15 -16.21
CA ILE A 459 14.01 14.10 -16.68
C ILE A 459 13.89 14.72 -18.07
N PHE A 460 14.46 15.91 -18.27
CA PHE A 460 14.45 16.65 -19.54
C PHE A 460 15.03 15.81 -20.68
N TYR A 461 16.12 15.10 -20.42
CA TYR A 461 16.78 14.22 -21.39
C TYR A 461 16.29 12.77 -21.36
N SER A 462 15.23 12.46 -20.59
CA SER A 462 14.71 11.10 -20.42
C SER A 462 15.79 10.07 -20.03
N LEU A 463 16.78 10.52 -19.24
CA LEU A 463 17.84 9.68 -18.70
C LEU A 463 17.32 8.87 -17.51
N PRO A 464 17.89 7.69 -17.23
CA PRO A 464 17.55 6.91 -16.05
C PRO A 464 17.78 7.71 -14.77
N ILE A 465 16.71 7.95 -14.01
CA ILE A 465 16.75 8.69 -12.75
C ILE A 465 17.50 7.91 -11.65
N ARG A 466 17.32 6.59 -11.63
CA ARG A 466 18.02 5.71 -10.69
C ARG A 466 19.41 5.42 -11.24
N SER A 467 20.45 5.84 -10.51
CA SER A 467 21.82 5.34 -10.69
C SER A 467 21.76 3.82 -10.53
N ARG A 468 21.87 3.07 -11.63
CA ARG A 468 21.83 1.60 -11.63
C ARG A 468 22.85 1.08 -10.61
N ARG A 469 22.39 0.60 -9.45
CA ARG A 469 23.21 -0.28 -8.63
C ARG A 469 23.51 -1.50 -9.50
N SER A 470 24.77 -1.92 -9.55
CA SER A 470 25.30 -2.92 -10.47
C SER A 470 24.59 -4.28 -10.47
N GLY A 471 23.64 -4.55 -9.55
CA GLY A 471 22.84 -5.78 -9.51
C GLY A 471 21.38 -5.67 -10.01
N GLU A 472 20.73 -4.51 -9.99
CA GLU A 472 19.31 -4.38 -10.41
C GLU A 472 19.12 -4.21 -11.91
N ALA A 473 20.22 -3.96 -12.63
CA ALA A 473 20.21 -3.83 -14.09
C ALA A 473 19.69 -5.08 -14.80
N ASP A 474 19.62 -6.24 -14.14
CA ASP A 474 19.24 -7.49 -14.79
C ASP A 474 17.73 -7.66 -15.04
N ASN A 475 16.83 -6.83 -14.50
CA ASN A 475 15.38 -7.08 -14.65
C ASN A 475 14.61 -6.06 -15.51
N ASP A 476 15.26 -5.03 -16.04
CA ASP A 476 14.68 -4.06 -17.00
C ASP A 476 14.30 -4.75 -18.32
N ASP A 477 13.18 -4.35 -18.92
CA ASP A 477 12.69 -4.87 -20.21
C ASP A 477 13.70 -4.66 -21.34
N LEU A 478 14.43 -3.54 -21.32
CA LEU A 478 15.55 -3.34 -22.25
C LEU A 478 16.68 -4.34 -21.98
N SER A 479 17.00 -4.67 -20.72
CA SER A 479 18.00 -5.70 -20.40
C SER A 479 17.57 -7.09 -20.86
N LYS A 480 16.31 -7.44 -20.61
CA LYS A 480 15.71 -8.68 -21.11
C LYS A 480 15.77 -8.75 -22.62
N ALA A 481 15.45 -7.65 -23.30
CA ALA A 481 15.52 -7.54 -24.75
C ALA A 481 16.95 -7.66 -25.25
N ILE A 482 17.91 -6.97 -24.64
CA ILE A 482 19.34 -7.07 -24.99
C ILE A 482 19.82 -8.52 -24.89
N ARG A 483 19.52 -9.23 -23.79
CA ARG A 483 19.88 -10.65 -23.64
C ARG A 483 19.21 -11.53 -24.69
N LEU A 484 17.93 -11.27 -24.98
CA LEU A 484 17.18 -12.01 -25.99
C LEU A 484 17.74 -11.77 -27.40
N VAL A 485 18.04 -10.52 -27.75
CA VAL A 485 18.61 -10.15 -29.04
C VAL A 485 19.99 -10.76 -29.17
N ALA A 486 20.86 -10.62 -28.15
CA ALA A 486 22.20 -11.17 -28.18
C ALA A 486 22.21 -12.69 -28.39
N LYS A 487 21.24 -13.41 -27.80
CA LYS A 487 21.07 -14.86 -27.99
C LYS A 487 20.64 -15.24 -29.42
N ASN A 488 19.89 -14.39 -30.13
CA ASN A 488 19.27 -14.75 -31.41
C ASN A 488 19.85 -14.03 -32.63
N ILE A 489 20.63 -12.96 -32.45
CA ILE A 489 21.15 -12.15 -33.56
C ILE A 489 22.29 -12.85 -34.32
N GLY A 490 23.11 -13.64 -33.63
CA GLY A 490 24.23 -14.36 -34.24
C GLY A 490 25.22 -13.40 -34.91
N ARG A 491 25.63 -13.72 -36.14
CA ARG A 491 26.63 -12.95 -36.93
C ARG A 491 26.15 -11.56 -37.36
N ASP A 492 24.85 -11.29 -37.33
CA ASP A 492 24.29 -9.98 -37.72
C ASP A 492 24.51 -8.89 -36.65
N TRP A 493 25.18 -9.18 -35.54
CA TRP A 493 25.36 -8.24 -34.44
C TRP A 493 26.12 -6.97 -34.85
N THR A 494 27.09 -7.08 -35.77
CA THR A 494 27.83 -5.92 -36.31
C THR A 494 26.92 -5.00 -37.10
N ARG A 495 26.10 -5.58 -38.00
CA ARG A 495 25.07 -4.85 -38.78
C ARG A 495 24.06 -4.18 -37.85
N LEU A 496 23.67 -4.85 -36.77
CA LEU A 496 22.82 -4.26 -35.74
C LEU A 496 23.51 -3.08 -35.06
N TYR A 497 24.75 -3.24 -34.60
CA TYR A 497 25.49 -2.19 -33.92
C TYR A 497 25.63 -0.92 -34.76
N TRP A 498 25.88 -1.07 -36.07
CA TRP A 498 25.89 0.03 -37.04
C TRP A 498 24.57 0.78 -37.17
N GLN A 499 23.43 0.09 -37.01
CA GLN A 499 22.10 0.67 -37.18
C GLN A 499 21.50 1.22 -35.88
N LEU A 500 22.16 1.00 -34.74
CA LEU A 500 21.72 1.51 -33.46
C LEU A 500 21.90 3.03 -33.39
N PRO A 501 20.90 3.78 -32.90
CA PRO A 501 21.05 5.22 -32.69
C PRO A 501 21.97 5.49 -31.50
N PHE A 502 22.86 6.48 -31.63
CA PHE A 502 23.68 6.98 -30.53
C PHE A 502 23.31 8.43 -30.22
N HIS A 503 23.19 8.75 -28.92
CA HIS A 503 22.90 10.09 -28.42
C HIS A 503 23.86 10.36 -27.25
N PRO A 504 24.87 11.22 -27.42
CA PRO A 504 25.18 12.00 -28.63
C PRO A 504 25.55 11.15 -29.85
N ALA A 505 25.40 11.70 -31.05
CA ALA A 505 25.74 10.99 -32.30
C ALA A 505 27.23 10.65 -32.31
N ARG A 506 27.56 9.40 -32.63
CA ARG A 506 28.94 8.92 -32.72
C ARG A 506 29.38 8.79 -34.17
N GLY A 507 30.64 9.13 -34.42
CA GLY A 507 31.24 9.05 -35.75
C GLY A 507 31.35 7.59 -36.23
N GLN A 508 31.35 7.39 -37.55
CA GLN A 508 31.51 6.06 -38.16
C GLN A 508 32.85 5.42 -37.76
N GLU A 509 33.91 6.21 -37.63
CA GLU A 509 35.23 5.73 -37.22
C GLU A 509 35.22 5.17 -35.78
N GLU A 510 34.50 5.82 -34.87
CA GLU A 510 34.39 5.34 -33.48
C GLU A 510 33.62 4.03 -33.39
N ILE A 511 32.55 3.89 -34.17
CA ILE A 511 31.75 2.66 -34.25
C ILE A 511 32.60 1.53 -34.84
N SER A 512 33.42 1.82 -35.85
CA SER A 512 34.35 0.85 -36.45
C SER A 512 35.37 0.36 -35.43
N LYS A 513 36.02 1.28 -34.70
CA LYS A 513 36.96 0.95 -33.61
C LYS A 513 36.31 0.11 -32.52
N ASP A 514 35.04 0.38 -32.21
CA ASP A 514 34.30 -0.39 -31.22
C ASP A 514 34.02 -1.82 -31.67
N ILE A 515 33.72 -2.01 -32.97
CA ILE A 515 33.50 -3.34 -33.56
C ILE A 515 34.81 -4.11 -33.60
N GLU A 516 35.89 -3.49 -34.11
CA GLU A 516 37.24 -4.10 -34.14
C GLU A 516 37.67 -4.53 -32.74
N TYR A 517 37.51 -3.66 -31.73
CA TYR A 517 37.82 -4.01 -30.35
C TYR A 517 36.99 -5.19 -29.81
N ILE A 518 35.70 -5.28 -30.16
CA ILE A 518 34.84 -6.39 -29.71
C ILE A 518 35.20 -7.67 -30.46
N ASP A 519 35.44 -7.62 -31.77
CA ASP A 519 35.94 -8.78 -32.52
C ASP A 519 37.29 -9.24 -31.95
N ASP A 520 38.16 -8.30 -31.59
CA ASP A 520 39.47 -8.57 -31.02
C ASP A 520 39.44 -9.10 -29.58
N LYS A 521 38.35 -8.86 -28.87
CA LYS A 521 38.18 -9.39 -27.52
C LYS A 521 37.73 -10.85 -27.53
N TYR A 522 37.12 -11.31 -28.63
CA TYR A 522 36.44 -12.58 -28.72
C TYR A 522 36.88 -13.37 -29.97
N HIS A 523 38.16 -13.76 -30.06
CA HIS A 523 38.70 -14.49 -31.22
C HIS A 523 38.50 -16.02 -31.23
N ARG A 524 37.99 -16.66 -30.16
CA ARG A 524 37.94 -18.14 -30.06
C ARG A 524 36.55 -18.67 -29.70
N GLY A 525 36.00 -19.54 -30.56
CA GLY A 525 34.77 -20.33 -30.31
C GLY A 525 33.49 -19.75 -30.93
N ASP A 526 32.33 -20.29 -30.53
CA ASP A 526 31.01 -19.72 -30.88
C ASP A 526 30.70 -18.53 -29.95
N VAL A 527 31.37 -17.41 -30.21
CA VAL A 527 31.38 -16.21 -29.35
C VAL A 527 30.37 -15.14 -29.78
N HIS A 528 29.59 -15.37 -30.83
CA HIS A 528 28.69 -14.37 -31.39
C HIS A 528 27.66 -13.83 -30.38
N GLN A 529 27.16 -14.68 -29.48
CA GLN A 529 26.28 -14.22 -28.40
C GLN A 529 27.01 -13.29 -27.42
N ALA A 530 28.27 -13.59 -27.07
CA ALA A 530 29.07 -12.76 -26.17
C ALA A 530 29.42 -11.42 -26.82
N GLN A 531 29.82 -11.43 -28.10
CA GLN A 531 30.07 -10.23 -28.90
C GLN A 531 28.83 -9.34 -28.98
N ALA A 532 27.67 -9.91 -29.31
CA ALA A 532 26.41 -9.18 -29.37
C ALA A 532 25.98 -8.63 -28.01
N THR A 533 26.23 -9.37 -26.92
CA THR A 533 25.95 -8.90 -25.56
C THR A 533 26.84 -7.71 -25.21
N ASP A 534 28.14 -7.79 -25.49
CA ASP A 534 29.09 -6.72 -25.21
C ASP A 534 28.78 -5.49 -26.07
N SER A 535 28.47 -5.67 -27.37
CA SER A 535 28.10 -4.57 -28.26
C SER A 535 26.83 -3.87 -27.80
N LEU A 536 25.76 -4.61 -27.47
CA LEU A 536 24.51 -4.00 -27.02
C LEU A 536 24.64 -3.33 -25.65
N ASN A 537 25.44 -3.88 -24.75
CA ASN A 537 25.76 -3.22 -23.48
C ASN A 537 26.61 -1.97 -23.68
N LYS A 538 27.56 -2.00 -24.61
CA LYS A 538 28.38 -0.84 -25.00
C LYS A 538 27.51 0.25 -25.63
N TRP A 539 26.58 -0.12 -26.53
CA TRP A 539 25.57 0.78 -27.05
C TRP A 539 24.73 1.39 -25.93
N ARG A 540 24.19 0.59 -25.02
CA ARG A 540 23.39 1.08 -23.88
C ARG A 540 24.14 2.03 -22.95
N ARG A 541 25.48 1.88 -22.84
CA ARG A 541 26.33 2.78 -22.06
C ARG A 541 26.56 4.12 -22.77
N PHE A 542 26.83 4.09 -24.07
CA PHE A 542 27.13 5.29 -24.86
C PHE A 542 25.89 6.03 -25.35
N HIS A 543 24.78 5.33 -25.53
CA HIS A 543 23.50 5.91 -25.89
C HIS A 543 22.74 6.27 -24.61
N THR A 544 22.91 7.53 -24.20
CA THR A 544 22.37 8.06 -22.95
C THR A 544 20.86 7.87 -22.78
N ARG A 545 20.12 7.74 -23.90
CA ARG A 545 18.66 7.58 -23.97
C ARG A 545 18.21 6.24 -24.53
N ALA A 546 19.00 5.18 -24.37
CA ALA A 546 18.66 3.88 -24.92
C ALA A 546 17.30 3.37 -24.42
N VAL A 547 16.33 3.27 -25.34
CA VAL A 547 15.01 2.69 -25.11
C VAL A 547 14.81 1.43 -25.95
N LEU A 548 13.86 0.58 -25.53
CA LEU A 548 13.54 -0.67 -26.22
C LEU A 548 13.10 -0.44 -27.67
N ASP A 549 12.36 0.62 -27.95
CA ASP A 549 11.88 0.95 -29.29
C ASP A 549 13.00 1.25 -30.28
N ASP A 550 14.10 1.83 -29.82
CA ASP A 550 15.27 2.10 -30.66
C ASP A 550 15.97 0.80 -31.07
N LEU A 551 16.05 -0.17 -30.15
CA LEU A 551 16.54 -1.51 -30.44
C LEU A 551 15.62 -2.24 -31.43
N ILE A 552 14.29 -2.15 -31.24
CA ILE A 552 13.29 -2.71 -32.17
C ILE A 552 13.41 -2.07 -33.56
N ARG A 553 13.54 -0.74 -33.64
CA ARG A 553 13.69 -0.01 -34.89
C ARG A 553 14.98 -0.39 -35.61
N ALA A 554 16.09 -0.54 -34.89
CA ALA A 554 17.36 -1.01 -35.45
C ALA A 554 17.25 -2.44 -35.98
N LEU A 555 16.61 -3.36 -35.23
CA LEU A 555 16.38 -4.74 -35.68
C LEU A 555 15.53 -4.80 -36.97
N ARG A 556 14.51 -3.94 -37.09
CA ARG A 556 13.72 -3.81 -38.33
C ARG A 556 14.59 -3.37 -39.52
N LYS A 557 15.52 -2.43 -39.31
CA LYS A 557 16.47 -1.98 -40.35
C LYS A 557 17.44 -3.09 -40.80
N VAL A 558 17.88 -3.93 -39.88
CA VAL A 558 18.76 -5.10 -40.17
C VAL A 558 17.97 -6.26 -40.80
N ARG A 559 16.65 -6.12 -40.96
CA ARG A 559 15.74 -7.14 -41.52
C ARG A 559 15.69 -8.41 -40.66
N ARG A 560 15.63 -8.26 -39.34
CA ARG A 560 15.42 -9.35 -38.36
C ARG A 560 14.05 -9.25 -37.66
N PRO A 561 12.93 -9.37 -38.40
CA PRO A 561 11.59 -9.29 -37.82
C PRO A 561 11.27 -10.48 -36.91
N ASP A 562 11.95 -11.60 -37.08
CA ASP A 562 11.88 -12.80 -36.23
C ASP A 562 12.19 -12.48 -34.75
N ILE A 563 13.26 -11.71 -34.51
CA ILE A 563 13.66 -11.30 -33.17
C ILE A 563 12.66 -10.28 -32.62
N VAL A 564 12.23 -9.32 -33.45
CA VAL A 564 11.24 -8.29 -33.05
C VAL A 564 9.94 -8.93 -32.57
N GLN A 565 9.38 -9.87 -33.34
CA GLN A 565 8.18 -10.61 -32.94
C GLN A 565 8.39 -11.39 -31.64
N THR A 566 9.62 -11.83 -31.35
CA THR A 566 9.94 -12.55 -30.11
C THR A 566 10.02 -11.58 -28.92
N ILE A 567 10.58 -10.39 -29.11
CA ILE A 567 10.56 -9.30 -28.11
C ILE A 567 9.12 -8.90 -27.81
N GLU A 568 8.33 -8.63 -28.86
CA GLU A 568 6.93 -8.22 -28.73
C GLU A 568 6.10 -9.28 -27.98
N ARG A 569 6.31 -10.57 -28.29
CA ARG A 569 5.61 -11.69 -27.62
C ARG A 569 6.08 -12.01 -26.21
N ARG A 570 7.33 -11.72 -25.84
CA ARG A 570 7.90 -12.15 -24.54
C ARG A 570 8.06 -11.01 -23.53
N ILE A 571 8.26 -9.79 -24.02
CA ILE A 571 8.57 -8.63 -23.19
C ILE A 571 7.39 -7.66 -23.25
N LEU A 572 6.98 -7.25 -24.45
CA LEU A 572 5.87 -6.31 -24.63
C LEU A 572 4.49 -6.99 -24.64
N LYS A 573 4.33 -8.20 -24.07
CA LYS A 573 3.05 -8.91 -24.09
C LYS A 573 1.94 -7.91 -23.80
N PRO A 574 0.91 -7.76 -24.68
CA PRO A 574 -0.27 -7.05 -24.26
C PRO A 574 -0.71 -7.78 -23.00
N LYS A 575 -0.86 -7.04 -21.88
CA LYS A 575 -1.57 -7.57 -20.72
C LYS A 575 -2.82 -8.18 -21.31
N ILE A 576 -2.90 -9.51 -21.34
CA ILE A 576 -4.09 -10.22 -21.78
C ILE A 576 -5.17 -9.59 -20.92
N SER A 577 -6.11 -8.90 -21.58
CA SER A 577 -7.24 -8.32 -20.89
C SER A 577 -7.81 -9.43 -20.03
N ILE A 578 -7.99 -9.17 -18.74
CA ILE A 578 -8.44 -10.13 -17.73
C ILE A 578 -9.80 -10.78 -18.10
N ASN A 579 -10.40 -10.36 -19.22
CA ASN A 579 -11.60 -10.93 -19.80
C ASN A 579 -11.44 -12.30 -20.49
N ASP A 580 -10.22 -12.77 -20.81
CA ASP A 580 -10.03 -14.05 -21.55
C ASP A 580 -9.41 -15.20 -20.73
N ILE A 581 -9.31 -15.06 -19.40
CA ILE A 581 -9.05 -16.22 -18.53
C ILE A 581 -10.41 -16.77 -18.13
N HIS A 582 -10.70 -17.98 -18.62
CA HIS A 582 -11.76 -18.89 -18.16
C HIS A 582 -12.34 -18.49 -16.79
N GLU A 583 -13.59 -18.01 -16.79
CA GLU A 583 -14.37 -17.77 -15.58
C GLU A 583 -14.49 -19.10 -14.81
N ASP A 584 -13.65 -19.27 -13.80
CA ASP A 584 -14.04 -20.05 -12.62
C ASP A 584 -15.09 -19.18 -11.91
N VAL A 585 -16.34 -19.35 -12.33
CA VAL A 585 -17.48 -18.59 -11.83
C VAL A 585 -17.57 -18.85 -10.32
N ASP A 586 -17.19 -17.86 -9.53
CA ASP A 586 -17.44 -17.85 -8.08
C ASP A 586 -18.91 -18.25 -7.85
N PRO A 587 -19.18 -19.39 -7.20
CA PRO A 587 -20.54 -19.90 -7.02
C PRO A 587 -21.46 -18.87 -6.34
N ARG A 588 -20.90 -17.92 -5.59
CA ARG A 588 -21.64 -16.82 -4.97
C ARG A 588 -22.14 -15.79 -5.99
N LYS A 589 -21.41 -15.57 -7.08
CA LYS A 589 -21.81 -14.62 -8.13
C LYS A 589 -23.03 -15.15 -8.90
N LYS A 590 -23.06 -16.45 -9.18
CA LYS A 590 -24.22 -17.12 -9.79
C LYS A 590 -25.44 -17.11 -8.85
N GLU A 591 -25.23 -17.30 -7.56
CA GLU A 591 -26.30 -17.25 -6.55
C GLU A 591 -26.90 -15.83 -6.43
N ILE A 592 -26.07 -14.79 -6.49
CA ILE A 592 -26.50 -13.39 -6.50
C ILE A 592 -27.25 -13.04 -7.79
N GLU A 593 -26.80 -13.52 -8.95
CA GLU A 593 -27.52 -13.31 -10.22
C GLU A 593 -28.88 -14.01 -10.25
N ASP A 594 -28.98 -15.22 -9.72
CA ASP A 594 -30.25 -15.93 -9.58
C ASP A 594 -31.20 -15.23 -8.60
N LEU A 595 -30.68 -14.70 -7.49
CA LEU A 595 -31.45 -13.87 -6.56
C LEU A 595 -31.96 -12.59 -7.23
N ASN A 596 -31.11 -11.90 -7.99
CA ASN A 596 -31.50 -10.69 -8.70
C ASN A 596 -32.53 -10.97 -9.80
N ARG A 597 -32.44 -12.10 -10.52
CA ARG A 597 -33.47 -12.53 -11.46
C ARG A 597 -34.80 -12.80 -10.77
N LYS A 598 -34.79 -13.50 -9.63
CA LYS A 598 -36.00 -13.75 -8.83
C LYS A 598 -36.61 -12.45 -8.30
N LEU A 599 -35.78 -11.51 -7.86
CA LEU A 599 -36.21 -10.21 -7.37
C LEU A 599 -36.85 -9.36 -8.48
N ASN A 600 -36.22 -9.32 -9.66
CA ASN A 600 -36.77 -8.61 -10.82
C ASN A 600 -38.08 -9.23 -11.30
N HIS A 601 -38.17 -10.56 -11.32
CA HIS A 601 -39.43 -11.25 -11.64
C HIS A 601 -40.53 -10.92 -10.63
N LEU A 602 -40.20 -10.79 -9.34
CA LEU A 602 -41.14 -10.34 -8.31
C LEU A 602 -41.59 -8.90 -8.53
N PHE A 603 -40.67 -7.99 -8.85
CA PHE A 603 -41.00 -6.60 -9.18
C PHE A 603 -41.87 -6.48 -10.42
N ASP A 604 -41.61 -7.28 -11.45
CA ASP A 604 -42.46 -7.32 -12.65
C ASP A 604 -43.85 -7.85 -12.34
N LYS A 605 -43.97 -8.91 -11.51
CA LYS A 605 -45.27 -9.43 -11.05
C LYS A 605 -46.08 -8.42 -10.22
N ILE A 606 -45.39 -7.62 -9.40
CA ILE A 606 -46.01 -6.52 -8.65
C ILE A 606 -46.47 -5.41 -9.61
N LYS A 607 -45.64 -5.04 -10.59
CA LYS A 607 -45.99 -4.03 -11.62
C LYS A 607 -47.16 -4.45 -12.49
N THR A 608 -47.27 -5.73 -12.83
CA THR A 608 -48.39 -6.25 -13.64
C THR A 608 -49.67 -6.47 -12.82
N GLY A 609 -49.67 -6.14 -11.52
CA GLY A 609 -50.83 -6.32 -10.65
C GLY A 609 -51.19 -7.78 -10.38
N ALA A 610 -50.29 -8.72 -10.68
CA ALA A 610 -50.50 -10.16 -10.47
C ALA A 610 -50.34 -10.57 -9.00
N ILE A 611 -49.79 -9.69 -8.17
CA ILE A 611 -49.72 -9.80 -6.71
C ILE A 611 -50.37 -8.54 -6.14
N THR A 612 -51.53 -8.68 -5.52
CA THR A 612 -52.16 -7.57 -4.80
C THR A 612 -51.51 -7.41 -3.43
N THR A 613 -51.38 -6.18 -2.94
CA THR A 613 -50.70 -5.82 -1.69
C THR A 613 -51.29 -6.45 -0.41
N HIS A 614 -52.36 -7.24 -0.53
CA HIS A 614 -52.93 -8.02 0.56
C HIS A 614 -52.26 -9.38 0.80
N ASP A 615 -51.47 -9.91 -0.15
CA ASP A 615 -50.82 -11.22 -0.01
C ASP A 615 -49.44 -11.17 0.67
N THR A 616 -48.93 -9.98 0.98
CA THR A 616 -47.60 -9.79 1.62
C THR A 616 -47.52 -10.19 3.09
N TYR A 617 -48.63 -10.58 3.73
CA TYR A 617 -48.64 -10.99 5.16
C TYR A 617 -48.51 -12.51 5.41
N SER A 618 -48.45 -13.37 4.38
CA SER A 618 -48.35 -14.84 4.56
C SER A 618 -46.99 -15.47 4.21
N TYR A 619 -45.91 -14.69 4.14
CA TYR A 619 -44.55 -15.24 3.93
C TYR A 619 -43.67 -15.23 5.19
N SER A 620 -44.25 -15.48 6.38
CA SER A 620 -43.49 -15.67 7.63
C SER A 620 -43.08 -17.13 7.90
N THR A 621 -43.33 -18.07 6.98
CA THR A 621 -43.08 -19.51 7.20
C THR A 621 -42.31 -20.20 6.06
N ILE A 622 -41.31 -19.53 5.48
CA ILE A 622 -40.25 -20.24 4.77
C ILE A 622 -39.02 -20.26 5.66
N GLY A 623 -38.69 -21.45 6.15
CA GLY A 623 -37.67 -21.74 7.16
C GLY A 623 -36.28 -21.25 6.78
N ILE A 624 -35.96 -20.04 7.21
CA ILE A 624 -34.59 -19.57 7.39
C ILE A 624 -34.27 -19.80 8.87
N ALA A 625 -33.32 -20.69 9.15
CA ALA A 625 -32.83 -20.93 10.49
C ALA A 625 -32.38 -19.60 11.14
N PRO A 626 -32.76 -19.31 12.39
CA PRO A 626 -32.35 -18.07 13.04
C PRO A 626 -30.82 -18.07 13.21
N LEU A 627 -30.16 -17.13 12.53
CA LEU A 627 -28.76 -16.82 12.76
C LEU A 627 -28.58 -16.49 14.25
N ARG A 628 -27.70 -17.26 14.91
CA ARG A 628 -27.35 -17.06 16.32
C ARG A 628 -26.93 -15.60 16.54
N PRO A 629 -27.44 -14.91 17.58
CA PRO A 629 -26.91 -13.61 17.95
C PRO A 629 -25.45 -13.77 18.38
N VAL A 630 -24.56 -13.03 17.74
CA VAL A 630 -23.20 -12.81 18.23
C VAL A 630 -23.30 -12.17 19.61
N ARG A 631 -22.88 -12.90 20.64
CA ARG A 631 -22.79 -12.39 22.02
C ARG A 631 -21.92 -11.14 22.01
N LYS A 632 -22.53 -9.98 22.29
CA LYS A 632 -21.80 -8.80 22.75
C LYS A 632 -21.10 -9.17 24.06
N HIS A 633 -19.77 -9.10 24.10
CA HIS A 633 -19.03 -9.18 25.34
C HIS A 633 -19.48 -8.04 26.26
N ARG A 634 -20.07 -8.45 27.39
CA ARG A 634 -20.43 -7.60 28.51
C ARG A 634 -19.12 -7.25 29.21
N THR A 635 -18.74 -5.98 29.19
CA THR A 635 -17.76 -5.40 30.11
C THR A 635 -18.24 -5.63 31.54
N LEU A 636 -17.52 -6.47 32.28
CA LEU A 636 -17.64 -6.57 33.73
C LEU A 636 -16.75 -5.48 34.34
N ALA A 637 -17.39 -4.48 34.91
CA ALA A 637 -16.84 -3.72 36.01
C ALA A 637 -16.94 -4.56 37.28
N THR A 638 -15.83 -4.73 38.00
CA THR A 638 -15.61 -4.47 39.44
C THR A 638 -14.40 -5.27 39.94
N HIS A 639 -13.30 -4.58 40.24
CA HIS A 639 -12.88 -4.35 41.63
C HIS A 639 -11.98 -3.12 41.72
#